data_AF-A0A1F8BMF7-F1
#
_entry.id   AF-A0A1F8BMF7-F1
#
_cell.length_a   1.000
_cell.length_b   1.000
_cell.length_c   1.000
_cell.angle_alpha   90.00
_cell.angle_beta   90.00
_cell.angle_gamma   90.00
#
_symmetry.space_group_name_H-M   'P 1'
#
loop_
_entity.id
_entity.type
_entity.pdbx_description
1 polymer ?
#
loop_
_entity_poly.entity_id
_entity_poly.type
_entity_poly.pdbx_seq_one_letter_code
_entity_poly.pdbx_strand_id
1 'polypeptide(L)'
;MSMNDLKRKFLNFFHNLSFFLKRYWPFLAFFLISVTFFYPVWLQNKIPLPADALVTAHVPWTELKWEEYPAGIPVKNQEITDSFSQFYPWRSVVGEFWREGKIPLWNPYMFSGTPFLATWHSAALYPLNILYIFFSDLNAWTNLLFLQILLSGIFMYLFLRNIKLTKAASFLGAISFSFSGYMIAWFEFATGPHAGLWLPLLLLFEFKLINTNKKIWFVPIPFILFFIYTAGDFQVPFYITLIFLSFGFFLISRKKDKFLVSIKLITSFIFGILLSLPQLLPTIELFKESVRLNDPYIKEYFYGLMHWEKIVNFIWPDFFGNVVTGNYWGKFGYHEYLSFVGVVPLVFAISSVFQKKDRFEIFFWWSLFISLLFLFPTPLAHLPFILKIPGLGTSSASRIIFLVDFLIATLSAYGFSKWQRKNIVLSKTIVGYFLAVSGVALGISVSLYFMNKAQINNLPRVYTNLKVALKNMTPSTLVLTALAVLVLARNKLLKIFKTKLVIAAILLVSIVELLWFGWKNTPFSPKKFVFPQTKIIEFLETQEKPFRIAGGIPLNLFMYNRLGSAEGYDPIYPYLNSEWFSLVNSSSLDALSGRYGQIHNFNSPLLDYANIKFIVEYKKDKFGGISEKGEFSNGVASPKYKEIFQEGRIKVFENTTVLPKIWLGTTYQVEAKKEAISKLLLDPTTREKKLIVLEEHPDIEIAQKDIGYSVDNIRESFNMISFDVATTDPSLVFLSETYYPGWSAYVDGKRADIIRSNYIFQSIAIPEGVHNIAFKYEPKSFRIGVLLSLVTLIFLAVYTFKYAKK
;
A
#
# COMPACT_ATOMS: atom_id res chain seq x y z
N MET A 1 17.26 -50.74 27.60
CA MET A 1 16.14 -50.57 26.63
C MET A 1 16.31 -51.63 25.55
N SER A 2 15.34 -52.53 25.34
CA SER A 2 15.52 -53.68 24.44
C SER A 2 15.53 -53.25 22.96
N MET A 3 16.23 -53.99 22.09
CA MET A 3 16.29 -53.71 20.64
C MET A 3 14.89 -53.76 19.99
N ASN A 4 13.98 -54.56 20.57
CA ASN A 4 12.57 -54.61 20.17
C ASN A 4 11.77 -53.36 20.57
N ASP A 5 12.07 -52.74 21.72
CA ASP A 5 11.45 -51.45 22.11
C ASP A 5 11.89 -50.30 21.21
N LEU A 6 13.16 -50.29 20.79
CA LEU A 6 13.67 -49.31 19.83
C LEU A 6 12.99 -49.47 18.47
N LYS A 7 12.86 -50.69 17.96
CA LYS A 7 12.16 -50.98 16.70
C LYS A 7 10.67 -50.61 16.77
N ARG A 8 9.99 -50.86 17.89
CA ARG A 8 8.59 -50.48 18.10
C ARG A 8 8.39 -48.97 18.19
N LYS A 9 9.25 -48.26 18.93
CA LYS A 9 9.24 -46.78 18.97
C LYS A 9 9.54 -46.18 17.60
N PHE A 10 10.47 -46.75 16.84
CA PHE A 10 10.80 -46.32 15.49
C PHE A 10 9.61 -46.52 14.54
N LEU A 11 8.99 -47.71 14.51
CA LEU A 11 7.79 -47.98 13.70
C LEU A 11 6.61 -47.06 14.08
N ASN A 12 6.39 -46.83 15.38
CA ASN A 12 5.36 -45.89 15.84
C ASN A 12 5.66 -44.45 15.43
N PHE A 13 6.93 -44.03 15.47
CA PHE A 13 7.35 -42.72 14.97
C PHE A 13 7.06 -42.56 13.46
N PHE A 14 7.42 -43.53 12.63
CA PHE A 14 7.13 -43.48 11.18
C PHE A 14 5.62 -43.57 10.88
N HIS A 15 4.87 -44.34 11.67
CA HIS A 15 3.41 -44.41 11.52
C HIS A 15 2.76 -43.06 11.88
N ASN A 16 3.15 -42.46 13.01
CA ASN A 16 2.68 -41.15 13.45
C ASN A 16 3.08 -40.05 12.47
N LEU A 17 4.31 -40.10 11.94
CA LEU A 17 4.80 -39.17 10.92
C LEU A 17 4.01 -39.34 9.60
N SER A 18 3.74 -40.57 9.16
CA SER A 18 2.92 -40.86 7.97
C SER A 18 1.49 -40.34 8.12
N PHE A 19 0.88 -40.53 9.29
CA PHE A 19 -0.45 -40.02 9.60
C PHE A 19 -0.47 -38.49 9.62
N PHE A 20 0.51 -37.87 10.29
CA PHE A 20 0.67 -36.42 10.36
C PHE A 20 0.83 -35.83 8.96
N LEU A 21 1.77 -36.35 8.15
CA LEU A 21 1.99 -35.91 6.77
C LEU A 21 0.72 -36.05 5.92
N LYS A 22 0.01 -37.19 5.98
CA LYS A 22 -1.26 -37.35 5.22
C LYS A 22 -2.34 -36.36 5.63
N ARG A 23 -2.38 -35.96 6.90
CA ARG A 23 -3.40 -35.04 7.43
C ARG A 23 -3.06 -33.59 7.11
N TYR A 24 -1.81 -33.19 7.32
CA TYR A 24 -1.37 -31.79 7.33
C TYR A 24 -0.44 -31.42 6.15
N TRP A 25 -0.26 -32.29 5.15
CA TRP A 25 0.54 -31.97 3.95
C TRP A 25 0.21 -30.62 3.30
N PRO A 26 -1.04 -30.12 3.23
CA PRO A 26 -1.31 -28.84 2.58
C PRO A 26 -0.61 -27.68 3.28
N PHE A 27 -0.58 -27.69 4.62
CA PHE A 27 0.07 -26.64 5.41
C PHE A 27 1.59 -26.69 5.23
N LEU A 28 2.18 -27.89 5.25
CA LEU A 28 3.59 -28.07 4.95
C LEU A 28 3.91 -27.63 3.51
N ALA A 29 3.05 -27.94 2.55
CA ALA A 29 3.23 -27.54 1.16
C ALA A 29 3.13 -26.02 0.99
N PHE A 30 2.19 -25.33 1.65
CA PHE A 30 2.15 -23.86 1.64
C PHE A 30 3.44 -23.27 2.21
N PHE A 31 3.90 -23.76 3.36
CA PHE A 31 5.16 -23.31 3.96
C PHE A 31 6.35 -23.53 3.01
N LEU A 32 6.47 -24.72 2.42
CA LEU A 32 7.55 -25.03 1.47
C LEU A 32 7.47 -24.15 0.22
N ILE A 33 6.28 -23.94 -0.36
CA ILE A 33 6.09 -23.06 -1.52
C ILE A 33 6.47 -21.62 -1.18
N SER A 34 6.08 -21.11 -0.01
CA SER A 34 6.47 -19.77 0.46
C SER A 34 7.98 -19.66 0.67
N VAL A 35 8.61 -20.65 1.30
CA VAL A 35 10.07 -20.69 1.50
C VAL A 35 10.80 -20.75 0.15
N THR A 36 10.32 -21.58 -0.78
CA THR A 36 10.84 -21.66 -2.14
C THR A 36 10.69 -20.32 -2.84
N PHE A 37 9.52 -19.68 -2.81
CA PHE A 37 9.32 -18.37 -3.43
C PHE A 37 10.33 -17.32 -2.91
N PHE A 38 10.61 -17.34 -1.61
CA PHE A 38 11.55 -16.44 -0.96
C PHE A 38 13.01 -16.93 -0.97
N TYR A 39 13.37 -17.98 -1.72
CA TYR A 39 14.76 -18.46 -1.78
C TYR A 39 15.83 -17.36 -2.01
N PRO A 40 15.57 -16.26 -2.77
CA PRO A 40 16.56 -15.20 -2.95
C PRO A 40 16.91 -14.49 -1.63
N VAL A 41 15.98 -14.44 -0.68
CA VAL A 41 16.23 -13.84 0.64
C VAL A 41 17.21 -14.68 1.44
N TRP A 42 16.93 -15.97 1.59
CA TRP A 42 17.68 -16.86 2.49
C TRP A 42 18.99 -17.36 1.87
N LEU A 43 19.05 -17.53 0.55
CA LEU A 43 20.21 -18.10 -0.15
C LEU A 43 21.07 -17.06 -0.89
N GLN A 44 20.54 -15.86 -1.18
CA GLN A 44 21.25 -14.84 -1.99
C GLN A 44 21.36 -13.49 -1.28
N ASN A 45 20.96 -13.39 -0.01
CA ASN A 45 20.96 -12.16 0.79
C ASN A 45 20.25 -10.97 0.10
N LYS A 46 19.12 -11.25 -0.55
CA LYS A 46 18.25 -10.25 -1.19
C LYS A 46 17.06 -9.88 -0.30
N ILE A 47 16.30 -8.88 -0.73
CA ILE A 47 15.05 -8.44 -0.08
C ILE A 47 13.96 -8.23 -1.15
N PRO A 48 12.68 -8.58 -0.88
CA PRO A 48 11.55 -8.20 -1.73
C PRO A 48 11.24 -6.70 -1.59
N LEU A 49 12.09 -5.88 -2.21
CA LEU A 49 11.94 -4.45 -2.35
C LEU A 49 12.64 -4.03 -3.66
N PRO A 50 12.08 -3.13 -4.50
CA PRO A 50 12.70 -2.70 -5.76
C PRO A 50 13.85 -1.70 -5.55
N ALA A 51 14.79 -2.02 -4.67
CA ALA A 51 15.89 -1.14 -4.28
C ALA A 51 16.94 -0.93 -5.40
N ASP A 52 16.95 -1.78 -6.40
CA ASP A 52 17.65 -1.60 -7.67
C ASP A 52 17.16 -0.37 -8.45
N ALA A 53 15.86 -0.06 -8.39
CA ALA A 53 15.30 1.16 -8.98
C ALA A 53 15.66 2.42 -8.16
N LEU A 54 15.78 2.29 -6.83
CA LEU A 54 16.22 3.36 -5.94
C LEU A 54 17.62 3.83 -6.36
N VAL A 55 18.61 2.94 -6.36
CA VAL A 55 20.01 3.32 -6.61
C VAL A 55 20.30 3.70 -8.07
N THR A 56 19.45 3.29 -9.01
CA THR A 56 19.64 3.58 -10.45
C THR A 56 18.96 4.87 -10.90
N ALA A 57 17.80 5.22 -10.33
CA ALA A 57 16.94 6.28 -10.85
C ALA A 57 16.62 7.41 -9.87
N HIS A 58 17.05 7.32 -8.60
CA HIS A 58 16.68 8.28 -7.56
C HIS A 58 17.91 8.89 -6.90
N VAL A 59 17.99 10.22 -6.94
CA VAL A 59 19.05 10.95 -6.26
C VAL A 59 18.86 10.90 -4.72
N PRO A 60 19.91 10.97 -3.90
CA PRO A 60 21.31 11.08 -4.29
C PRO A 60 21.99 9.76 -4.66
N TRP A 61 21.28 8.64 -4.55
CA TRP A 61 21.86 7.30 -4.73
C TRP A 61 22.38 7.01 -6.14
N THR A 62 21.93 7.75 -7.16
CA THR A 62 22.46 7.66 -8.54
C THR A 62 23.94 8.04 -8.66
N GLU A 63 24.51 8.77 -7.70
CA GLU A 63 25.94 9.14 -7.71
C GLU A 63 26.84 8.03 -7.16
N LEU A 64 26.27 6.98 -6.55
CA LEU A 64 27.03 5.84 -6.06
C LEU A 64 27.53 4.98 -7.23
N LYS A 65 28.82 4.70 -7.22
CA LYS A 65 29.46 3.80 -8.19
C LYS A 65 29.49 2.37 -7.65
N TRP A 66 29.13 1.43 -8.51
CA TRP A 66 29.08 0.01 -8.18
C TRP A 66 30.05 -0.75 -9.08
N GLU A 67 31.17 -1.22 -8.52
CA GLU A 67 32.22 -1.93 -9.27
C GLU A 67 31.69 -3.17 -10.00
N GLU A 68 30.72 -3.88 -9.39
CA GLU A 68 30.04 -5.04 -9.97
C GLU A 68 29.14 -4.70 -11.17
N TYR A 69 28.79 -3.42 -11.34
CA TYR A 69 27.85 -2.94 -12.35
C TYR A 69 28.40 -1.70 -13.08
N PRO A 70 29.51 -1.83 -13.84
CA PRO A 70 30.15 -0.69 -14.49
C PRO A 70 29.26 -0.03 -15.56
N ALA A 71 28.29 -0.77 -16.12
CA ALA A 71 27.31 -0.29 -17.09
C ALA A 71 25.97 0.16 -16.47
N GLY A 72 25.86 0.18 -15.14
CA GLY A 72 24.63 0.46 -14.40
C GLY A 72 23.92 -0.79 -13.90
N ILE A 73 23.11 -0.61 -12.85
CA ILE A 73 22.37 -1.72 -12.22
C ILE A 73 21.11 -2.01 -13.05
N PRO A 74 20.89 -3.27 -13.46
CA PRO A 74 19.68 -3.63 -14.18
C PRO A 74 18.47 -3.51 -13.25
N VAL A 75 17.52 -2.67 -13.64
CA VAL A 75 16.27 -2.49 -12.89
C VAL A 75 15.25 -3.54 -13.32
N LYS A 76 14.74 -4.29 -12.35
CA LYS A 76 13.78 -5.37 -12.58
C LYS A 76 12.35 -4.85 -12.73
N ASN A 77 11.87 -3.92 -11.91
CA ASN A 77 10.52 -3.38 -12.06
C ASN A 77 10.46 -1.91 -11.59
N GLN A 78 10.25 -0.99 -12.55
CA GLN A 78 10.22 0.45 -12.29
C GLN A 78 8.83 0.98 -11.92
N GLU A 79 7.75 0.21 -12.09
CA GLU A 79 6.40 0.74 -11.84
C GLU A 79 5.99 0.73 -10.37
N ILE A 80 6.72 0.01 -9.52
CA ILE A 80 6.34 -0.27 -8.13
C ILE A 80 7.23 0.46 -7.12
N THR A 81 7.77 1.61 -7.52
CA THR A 81 8.70 2.43 -6.73
C THR A 81 8.08 2.98 -5.44
N ASP A 82 6.76 3.17 -5.41
CA ASP A 82 5.98 3.52 -4.21
C ASP A 82 6.27 2.59 -3.02
N SER A 83 6.65 1.33 -3.29
CA SER A 83 7.06 0.37 -2.25
C SER A 83 8.22 0.89 -1.40
N PHE A 84 9.25 1.48 -2.01
CA PHE A 84 10.38 2.08 -1.27
C PHE A 84 10.25 3.60 -1.09
N SER A 85 9.49 4.31 -1.93
CA SER A 85 9.33 5.76 -1.78
C SER A 85 8.29 6.14 -0.75
N GLN A 86 7.30 5.30 -0.47
CA GLN A 86 6.21 5.62 0.45
C GLN A 86 6.01 4.55 1.52
N PHE A 87 5.71 3.32 1.13
CA PHE A 87 5.23 2.30 2.08
C PHE A 87 6.33 1.84 3.05
N TYR A 88 7.51 1.45 2.55
CA TYR A 88 8.59 0.98 3.41
C TYR A 88 9.09 2.04 4.42
N PRO A 89 9.39 3.30 4.02
CA PRO A 89 9.75 4.35 4.98
C PRO A 89 8.68 4.58 6.04
N TRP A 90 7.39 4.61 5.66
CA TRP A 90 6.30 4.75 6.62
C TRP A 90 6.23 3.57 7.59
N ARG A 91 6.38 2.33 7.12
CA ARG A 91 6.42 1.15 8.01
C ARG A 91 7.62 1.19 8.97
N SER A 92 8.79 1.65 8.50
CA SER A 92 9.97 1.83 9.35
C SER A 92 9.70 2.82 10.48
N VAL A 93 9.12 3.99 10.16
CA VAL A 93 8.75 5.00 11.16
C VAL A 93 7.70 4.43 12.12
N VAL A 94 6.63 3.81 11.64
CA VAL A 94 5.63 3.13 12.51
C VAL A 94 6.29 2.11 13.44
N GLY A 95 7.25 1.33 12.94
CA GLY A 95 8.00 0.37 13.74
C GLY A 95 8.77 1.01 14.89
N GLU A 96 9.37 2.17 14.66
CA GLU A 96 10.06 2.96 15.69
C GLU A 96 9.11 3.44 16.79
N PHE A 97 7.95 3.98 16.42
CA PHE A 97 6.90 4.35 17.38
C PHE A 97 6.53 3.18 18.30
N TRP A 98 6.31 1.99 17.72
CA TRP A 98 5.93 0.80 18.47
C TRP A 98 7.04 0.34 19.42
N ARG A 99 8.31 0.41 18.99
CA ARG A 99 9.47 0.11 19.84
C ARG A 99 9.62 1.08 21.01
N GLU A 100 9.24 2.35 20.80
CA GLU A 100 9.22 3.37 21.86
C GLU A 100 7.95 3.32 22.75
N GLY A 101 7.00 2.43 22.47
CA GLY A 101 5.72 2.37 23.21
C GLY A 101 4.81 3.56 22.93
N LYS A 102 4.98 4.24 21.79
CA LYS A 102 4.19 5.40 21.35
C LYS A 102 3.26 5.03 20.20
N ILE A 103 2.16 5.76 20.06
CA ILE A 103 1.22 5.60 18.96
C ILE A 103 1.60 6.59 17.85
N PRO A 104 1.68 6.16 16.57
CA PRO A 104 2.12 6.99 15.44
C PRO A 104 1.12 8.06 15.00
N LEU A 105 0.84 9.08 15.82
CA LEU A 105 -0.20 10.08 15.54
C LEU A 105 0.27 11.20 14.61
N TRP A 106 1.52 11.68 14.74
CA TRP A 106 2.06 12.79 13.95
C TRP A 106 3.38 12.42 13.27
N ASN A 107 3.56 12.86 12.02
CA ASN A 107 4.76 12.63 11.23
C ASN A 107 5.50 13.96 11.05
N PRO A 108 6.64 14.18 11.73
CA PRO A 108 7.39 15.43 11.64
C PRO A 108 8.27 15.51 10.37
N TYR A 109 8.38 14.43 9.59
CA TYR A 109 9.39 14.32 8.54
C TYR A 109 8.93 14.85 7.18
N MET A 110 7.63 15.04 6.93
CA MET A 110 7.11 15.49 5.64
C MET A 110 6.03 16.57 5.83
N PHE A 111 5.81 17.39 4.80
CA PHE A 111 4.80 18.48 4.81
C PHE A 111 4.94 19.47 5.96
N SER A 112 6.15 19.65 6.51
CA SER A 112 6.39 20.44 7.72
C SER A 112 5.61 19.96 8.95
N GLY A 113 5.23 18.68 8.96
CA GLY A 113 4.33 18.08 9.94
C GLY A 113 3.00 17.67 9.32
N THR A 114 2.56 16.44 9.56
CA THR A 114 1.25 15.96 9.09
C THR A 114 0.68 14.86 10.00
N PRO A 115 -0.65 14.72 10.13
CA PRO A 115 -1.26 13.57 10.81
C PRO A 115 -0.81 12.24 10.17
N PHE A 116 -0.23 11.32 10.96
CA PHE A 116 0.39 10.11 10.41
C PHE A 116 -0.50 8.88 10.45
N LEU A 117 -1.09 8.57 11.61
CA LEU A 117 -2.08 7.50 11.73
C LEU A 117 -3.28 7.77 10.82
N ALA A 118 -3.68 9.04 10.69
CA ALA A 118 -4.83 9.43 9.88
C ALA A 118 -4.64 9.20 8.37
N THR A 119 -3.40 9.09 7.85
CA THR A 119 -3.16 8.88 6.41
C THR A 119 -3.68 7.54 5.87
N TRP A 120 -4.11 6.63 6.76
CA TRP A 120 -4.57 5.26 6.47
C TRP A 120 -3.47 4.34 5.93
N HIS A 121 -2.78 4.75 4.87
CA HIS A 121 -1.75 3.99 4.18
C HIS A 121 -0.52 3.68 5.06
N SER A 122 -0.24 4.50 6.08
CA SER A 122 0.76 4.18 7.11
C SER A 122 0.45 2.86 7.82
N ALA A 123 -0.84 2.50 7.86
CA ALA A 123 -1.45 1.36 8.52
C ALA A 123 -0.84 1.09 9.90
N ALA A 124 -0.74 2.19 10.64
CA ALA A 124 -0.21 2.32 11.99
C ALA A 124 -0.71 1.25 12.96
N LEU A 125 -1.99 0.87 12.86
CA LEU A 125 -2.64 -0.07 13.77
C LEU A 125 -2.79 -1.49 13.19
N TYR A 126 -2.18 -1.78 12.04
CA TYR A 126 -2.26 -3.11 11.44
C TYR A 126 -1.55 -4.16 12.31
N PRO A 127 -2.23 -5.22 12.78
CA PRO A 127 -1.63 -6.11 13.77
C PRO A 127 -0.43 -6.92 13.32
N LEU A 128 -0.25 -7.18 12.01
CA LEU A 128 0.97 -7.85 11.54
C LEU A 128 2.21 -6.94 11.61
N ASN A 129 2.05 -5.63 11.83
CA ASN A 129 3.17 -4.73 12.10
C ASN A 129 3.84 -4.98 13.45
N ILE A 130 3.27 -5.85 14.30
CA ILE A 130 3.94 -6.32 15.52
C ILE A 130 5.34 -6.91 15.22
N LEU A 131 5.58 -7.37 13.98
CA LEU A 131 6.90 -7.81 13.53
C LEU A 131 7.99 -6.72 13.68
N TYR A 132 7.63 -5.44 13.55
CA TYR A 132 8.58 -4.33 13.71
C TYR A 132 9.03 -4.12 15.16
N ILE A 133 8.31 -4.68 16.15
CA ILE A 133 8.79 -4.71 17.54
C ILE A 133 9.96 -5.69 17.69
N PHE A 134 9.86 -6.86 17.05
CA PHE A 134 10.77 -7.98 17.29
C PHE A 134 11.93 -8.08 16.30
N PHE A 135 11.80 -7.48 15.12
CA PHE A 135 12.78 -7.57 14.04
C PHE A 135 13.24 -6.19 13.58
N SER A 136 14.46 -6.11 13.03
CA SER A 136 14.92 -4.94 12.27
C SER A 136 13.97 -4.65 11.10
N ASP A 137 13.84 -3.40 10.70
CA ASP A 137 12.86 -2.96 9.69
C ASP A 137 12.88 -3.77 8.39
N LEU A 138 14.06 -4.11 7.85
CA LEU A 138 14.22 -4.94 6.65
C LEU A 138 13.67 -6.37 6.83
N ASN A 139 13.95 -6.97 7.99
CA ASN A 139 13.49 -8.31 8.32
C ASN A 139 11.99 -8.30 8.64
N ALA A 140 11.49 -7.28 9.33
CA ALA A 140 10.05 -7.12 9.57
C ALA A 140 9.28 -7.02 8.26
N TRP A 141 9.74 -6.17 7.33
CA TRP A 141 9.18 -6.05 5.98
C TRP A 141 9.16 -7.38 5.22
N THR A 142 10.29 -8.07 5.20
CA THR A 142 10.41 -9.37 4.51
C THR A 142 9.46 -10.41 5.10
N ASN A 143 9.38 -10.50 6.43
CA ASN A 143 8.48 -11.42 7.12
C ASN A 143 7.00 -11.05 6.90
N LEU A 144 6.68 -9.76 6.83
CA LEU A 144 5.34 -9.28 6.53
C LEU A 144 4.87 -9.80 5.17
N LEU A 145 5.70 -9.64 4.13
CA LEU A 145 5.41 -10.13 2.78
C LEU A 145 5.39 -11.66 2.70
N PHE A 146 6.26 -12.35 3.45
CA PHE A 146 6.24 -13.81 3.55
C PHE A 146 4.92 -14.33 4.14
N LEU A 147 4.44 -13.68 5.22
CA LEU A 147 3.16 -14.02 5.84
C LEU A 147 1.98 -13.79 4.90
N GLN A 148 2.03 -12.81 4.00
CA GLN A 148 0.97 -12.61 3.01
C GLN A 148 0.74 -13.87 2.15
N ILE A 149 1.80 -14.43 1.55
CA ILE A 149 1.69 -15.63 0.71
C ILE A 149 1.25 -16.83 1.55
N LEU A 150 1.86 -17.01 2.73
CA LEU A 150 1.57 -18.16 3.59
C LEU A 150 0.14 -18.15 4.12
N LEU A 151 -0.30 -17.03 4.69
CA LEU A 151 -1.59 -16.90 5.35
C LEU A 151 -2.75 -16.87 4.34
N SER A 152 -2.60 -16.18 3.19
CA SER A 152 -3.63 -16.19 2.15
C SER A 152 -3.94 -17.62 1.68
N GLY A 153 -2.92 -18.45 1.52
CA GLY A 153 -3.08 -19.84 1.08
C GLY A 153 -3.72 -20.71 2.15
N ILE A 154 -3.27 -20.57 3.40
CA ILE A 154 -3.85 -21.28 4.54
C ILE A 154 -5.33 -20.91 4.73
N PHE A 155 -5.66 -19.62 4.75
CA PHE A 155 -7.03 -19.16 4.99
C PHE A 155 -7.96 -19.57 3.85
N MET A 156 -7.52 -19.41 2.60
CA MET A 156 -8.27 -19.86 1.44
C MET A 156 -8.50 -21.36 1.46
N TYR A 157 -7.47 -22.16 1.79
CA TYR A 157 -7.61 -23.60 1.94
C TYR A 157 -8.66 -23.96 3.00
N LEU A 158 -8.59 -23.35 4.18
CA LEU A 158 -9.54 -23.61 5.27
C LEU A 158 -10.97 -23.27 4.86
N PHE A 159 -11.19 -22.14 4.19
CA PHE A 159 -12.49 -21.74 3.67
C PHE A 159 -13.06 -22.75 2.67
N LEU A 160 -12.27 -23.11 1.66
CA LEU A 160 -12.66 -24.08 0.62
C LEU A 160 -12.93 -25.47 1.21
N ARG A 161 -12.20 -25.86 2.27
CA ARG A 161 -12.46 -27.09 3.03
C ARG A 161 -13.78 -27.03 3.78
N ASN A 162 -14.13 -25.87 4.33
CA ASN A 162 -15.35 -25.67 5.12
C ASN A 162 -16.63 -25.76 4.25
N ILE A 163 -16.57 -25.33 2.99
CA ILE A 163 -17.64 -25.54 1.98
C ILE A 163 -17.63 -26.94 1.34
N LYS A 164 -16.91 -27.90 1.95
CA LYS A 164 -16.92 -29.34 1.59
C LYS A 164 -16.33 -29.68 0.21
N LEU A 165 -15.36 -28.91 -0.31
CA LEU A 165 -14.59 -29.34 -1.49
C LEU A 165 -13.62 -30.48 -1.14
N THR A 166 -12.85 -31.03 -2.08
CA THR A 166 -11.81 -32.05 -1.81
C THR A 166 -10.48 -31.39 -1.38
N LYS A 167 -9.58 -32.15 -0.71
CA LYS A 167 -8.30 -31.56 -0.21
C LYS A 167 -7.46 -30.96 -1.33
N ALA A 168 -7.28 -31.72 -2.42
CA ALA A 168 -6.48 -31.27 -3.57
C ALA A 168 -7.13 -30.09 -4.30
N ALA A 169 -8.46 -30.03 -4.39
CA ALA A 169 -9.14 -28.89 -4.99
C ALA A 169 -9.06 -27.62 -4.15
N SER A 170 -9.23 -27.74 -2.83
CA SER A 170 -9.00 -26.63 -1.91
C SER A 170 -7.56 -26.13 -1.96
N PHE A 171 -6.58 -27.03 -2.15
CA PHE A 171 -5.18 -26.65 -2.28
C PHE A 171 -4.92 -25.91 -3.60
N LEU A 172 -5.47 -26.37 -4.73
CA LEU A 172 -5.35 -25.68 -6.03
C LEU A 172 -5.94 -24.26 -5.97
N GLY A 173 -7.16 -24.11 -5.45
CA GLY A 173 -7.77 -22.78 -5.30
C GLY A 173 -7.01 -21.87 -4.35
N ALA A 174 -6.41 -22.43 -3.29
CA ALA A 174 -5.59 -21.68 -2.35
C ALA A 174 -4.29 -21.14 -2.96
N ILE A 175 -3.50 -21.97 -3.64
CA ILE A 175 -2.27 -21.50 -4.31
C ILE A 175 -2.58 -20.51 -5.42
N SER A 176 -3.69 -20.72 -6.15
CA SER A 176 -4.16 -19.84 -7.23
C SER A 176 -4.51 -18.45 -6.71
N PHE A 177 -5.14 -18.35 -5.54
CA PHE A 177 -5.42 -17.07 -4.89
C PHE A 177 -4.15 -16.41 -4.35
N SER A 178 -3.27 -17.16 -3.64
CA SER A 178 -2.05 -16.61 -3.05
C SER A 178 -1.08 -16.01 -4.07
N PHE A 179 -1.02 -16.61 -5.26
CA PHE A 179 -0.16 -16.17 -6.37
C PHE A 179 -0.96 -15.52 -7.50
N SER A 180 -2.17 -15.04 -7.21
CA SER A 180 -2.98 -14.38 -8.23
C SER A 180 -2.33 -13.07 -8.69
N GLY A 181 -2.69 -12.62 -9.88
CA GLY A 181 -2.17 -11.42 -10.50
C GLY A 181 -2.20 -10.21 -9.58
N TYR A 182 -3.33 -9.96 -8.92
CA TYR A 182 -3.44 -8.87 -7.94
C TYR A 182 -2.50 -9.06 -6.75
N MET A 183 -2.47 -10.25 -6.15
CA MET A 183 -1.64 -10.53 -4.96
C MET A 183 -0.15 -10.37 -5.24
N ILE A 184 0.30 -10.65 -6.47
CA ILE A 184 1.69 -10.50 -6.91
C ILE A 184 2.00 -9.08 -7.38
N ALA A 185 1.12 -8.45 -8.16
CA ALA A 185 1.35 -7.09 -8.68
C ALA A 185 1.38 -6.04 -7.57
N TRP A 186 0.55 -6.22 -6.54
CA TRP A 186 0.45 -5.35 -5.37
C TRP A 186 1.28 -5.83 -4.17
N PHE A 187 2.12 -6.85 -4.37
CA PHE A 187 2.81 -7.57 -3.30
C PHE A 187 3.63 -6.63 -2.40
N GLU A 188 4.52 -5.83 -2.98
CA GLU A 188 5.47 -4.99 -2.24
C GLU A 188 4.87 -3.70 -1.69
N PHE A 189 3.61 -3.39 -1.99
CA PHE A 189 2.94 -2.24 -1.37
C PHE A 189 2.50 -2.54 0.07
N ALA A 190 2.34 -3.82 0.43
CA ALA A 190 1.98 -4.29 1.76
C ALA A 190 0.67 -3.66 2.33
N THR A 191 -0.32 -3.41 1.47
CA THR A 191 -1.62 -2.78 1.82
C THR A 191 -2.82 -3.60 1.35
N GLY A 192 -3.32 -3.40 0.13
CA GLY A 192 -4.51 -4.06 -0.41
C GLY A 192 -4.45 -5.60 -0.30
N PRO A 193 -3.37 -6.27 -0.72
CA PRO A 193 -3.22 -7.71 -0.52
C PRO A 193 -3.20 -8.15 0.95
N HIS A 194 -2.73 -7.31 1.88
CA HIS A 194 -2.82 -7.57 3.32
C HIS A 194 -4.24 -7.46 3.87
N ALA A 195 -5.09 -6.58 3.33
CA ALA A 195 -6.52 -6.64 3.59
C ALA A 195 -7.13 -7.92 2.98
N GLY A 196 -6.75 -8.20 1.73
CA GLY A 196 -7.26 -9.28 0.92
C GLY A 196 -7.00 -10.68 1.48
N LEU A 197 -5.85 -10.93 2.10
CA LEU A 197 -5.51 -12.24 2.66
C LEU A 197 -6.51 -12.70 3.72
N TRP A 198 -7.18 -11.77 4.42
CA TRP A 198 -8.13 -12.07 5.50
C TRP A 198 -9.54 -12.43 4.99
N LEU A 199 -9.88 -12.10 3.74
CA LEU A 199 -11.21 -12.37 3.16
C LEU A 199 -11.66 -13.84 3.31
N PRO A 200 -10.85 -14.86 2.95
CA PRO A 200 -11.30 -16.23 3.05
C PRO A 200 -11.55 -16.65 4.51
N LEU A 201 -10.76 -16.14 5.45
CA LEU A 201 -10.95 -16.42 6.88
C LEU A 201 -12.25 -15.76 7.40
N LEU A 202 -12.55 -14.53 6.96
CA LEU A 202 -13.79 -13.84 7.26
C LEU A 202 -15.00 -14.66 6.79
N LEU A 203 -15.02 -15.07 5.52
CA LEU A 203 -16.12 -15.89 4.96
C LEU A 203 -16.23 -17.28 5.62
N LEU A 204 -15.12 -17.85 6.09
CA LEU A 204 -15.13 -19.08 6.87
C LEU A 204 -15.88 -18.89 8.20
N PHE A 205 -15.57 -17.83 8.96
CA PHE A 205 -16.22 -17.59 10.25
C PHE A 205 -17.65 -17.10 10.10
N GLU A 206 -17.94 -16.34 9.04
CA GLU A 206 -19.32 -16.01 8.65
C GLU A 206 -20.14 -17.28 8.40
N PHE A 207 -19.61 -18.22 7.61
CA PHE A 207 -20.27 -19.50 7.40
C PHE A 207 -20.48 -20.26 8.71
N LYS A 208 -19.50 -20.27 9.61
CA LYS A 208 -19.60 -20.95 10.92
C LYS A 208 -20.65 -20.30 11.82
N LEU A 209 -20.69 -18.97 11.87
CA LEU A 209 -21.66 -18.21 12.67
C LEU A 209 -23.09 -18.52 12.22
N ILE A 210 -23.33 -18.57 10.92
CA ILE A 210 -24.68 -18.75 10.36
C ILE A 210 -25.09 -20.24 10.34
N ASN A 211 -24.16 -21.16 10.09
CA ASN A 211 -24.48 -22.58 9.89
C ASN A 211 -24.27 -23.49 11.09
N THR A 212 -23.75 -22.97 12.20
CA THR A 212 -23.59 -23.75 13.43
C THR A 212 -24.29 -23.06 14.59
N ASN A 213 -24.68 -23.83 15.61
CA ASN A 213 -25.35 -23.29 16.80
C ASN A 213 -24.39 -22.69 17.83
N LYS A 214 -23.07 -22.70 17.55
CA LYS A 214 -22.05 -22.24 18.49
C LYS A 214 -21.93 -20.72 18.44
N LYS A 215 -22.27 -20.08 19.56
CA LYS A 215 -22.24 -18.62 19.72
C LYS A 215 -20.83 -18.03 19.63
N ILE A 216 -19.80 -18.82 19.96
CA ILE A 216 -18.40 -18.37 19.96
C ILE A 216 -17.91 -17.87 18.59
N TRP A 217 -18.51 -18.30 17.48
CA TRP A 217 -18.12 -17.86 16.14
C TRP A 217 -18.46 -16.41 15.83
N PHE A 218 -19.20 -15.73 16.72
CA PHE A 218 -19.38 -14.29 16.66
C PHE A 218 -18.05 -13.55 16.85
N VAL A 219 -17.16 -14.06 17.70
CA VAL A 219 -15.98 -13.34 18.20
C VAL A 219 -14.91 -13.11 17.13
N PRO A 220 -14.53 -14.08 16.27
CA PRO A 220 -13.47 -13.86 15.29
C PRO A 220 -13.77 -12.79 14.23
N ILE A 221 -15.05 -12.59 13.89
CA ILE A 221 -15.46 -11.68 12.80
C ILE A 221 -15.04 -10.22 13.08
N PRO A 222 -15.36 -9.61 14.24
CA PRO A 222 -14.89 -8.28 14.59
C PRO A 222 -13.37 -8.09 14.49
N PHE A 223 -12.57 -9.05 14.97
CA PHE A 223 -11.11 -8.97 14.90
C PHE A 223 -10.60 -9.05 13.47
N ILE A 224 -11.16 -9.93 12.65
CA ILE A 224 -10.76 -10.04 11.25
C ILE A 224 -11.11 -8.76 10.48
N LEU A 225 -12.29 -8.17 10.75
CA LEU A 225 -12.66 -6.88 10.18
C LEU A 225 -11.70 -5.76 10.64
N PHE A 226 -11.31 -5.74 11.92
CA PHE A 226 -10.28 -4.83 12.41
C PHE A 226 -8.96 -4.97 11.62
N PHE A 227 -8.54 -6.20 11.33
CA PHE A 227 -7.31 -6.46 10.56
C PHE A 227 -7.44 -5.96 9.12
N ILE A 228 -8.64 -6.12 8.52
CA ILE A 228 -8.94 -5.65 7.17
C ILE A 228 -8.93 -4.12 7.10
N TYR A 229 -9.63 -3.42 7.98
CA TYR A 229 -9.75 -1.96 7.93
C TYR A 229 -8.48 -1.22 8.34
N THR A 230 -7.59 -1.87 9.10
CA THR A 230 -6.30 -1.29 9.50
C THR A 230 -5.16 -1.64 8.56
N ALA A 231 -5.37 -2.46 7.52
CA ALA A 231 -4.31 -2.93 6.63
C ALA A 231 -3.69 -1.85 5.71
N GLY A 232 -4.35 -0.70 5.55
CA GLY A 232 -3.79 0.45 4.83
C GLY A 232 -4.30 0.62 3.41
N ASP A 233 -5.50 0.15 3.12
CA ASP A 233 -6.18 0.32 1.84
C ASP A 233 -7.66 0.64 2.09
N PHE A 234 -8.29 1.43 1.23
CA PHE A 234 -9.73 1.75 1.34
C PHE A 234 -10.61 0.80 0.50
N GLN A 235 -10.19 0.51 -0.73
CA GLN A 235 -11.04 -0.12 -1.73
C GLN A 235 -11.18 -1.63 -1.51
N VAL A 236 -10.10 -2.31 -1.14
CA VAL A 236 -10.14 -3.75 -0.85
C VAL A 236 -11.04 -4.04 0.36
N PRO A 237 -10.93 -3.34 1.51
CA PRO A 237 -11.90 -3.47 2.60
C PRO A 237 -13.36 -3.20 2.17
N PHE A 238 -13.59 -2.22 1.30
CA PHE A 238 -14.93 -1.96 0.77
C PHE A 238 -15.47 -3.17 -0.02
N TYR A 239 -14.71 -3.72 -0.95
CA TYR A 239 -15.13 -4.91 -1.72
C TYR A 239 -15.29 -6.15 -0.82
N ILE A 240 -14.43 -6.32 0.19
CA ILE A 240 -14.57 -7.36 1.21
C ILE A 240 -15.89 -7.21 1.97
N THR A 241 -16.27 -5.99 2.33
CA THR A 241 -17.53 -5.69 3.01
C THR A 241 -18.73 -6.10 2.15
N LEU A 242 -18.71 -5.78 0.84
CA LEU A 242 -19.77 -6.16 -0.09
C LEU A 242 -19.93 -7.67 -0.22
N ILE A 243 -18.82 -8.41 -0.38
CA ILE A 243 -18.89 -9.87 -0.52
C ILE A 243 -19.26 -10.55 0.80
N PHE A 244 -18.81 -10.03 1.95
CA PHE A 244 -19.24 -10.48 3.28
C PHE A 244 -20.76 -10.30 3.43
N LEU A 245 -21.29 -9.10 3.27
CA LEU A 245 -22.73 -8.86 3.40
C LEU A 245 -23.56 -9.70 2.43
N SER A 246 -23.18 -9.75 1.15
CA SER A 246 -23.92 -10.53 0.14
C SER A 246 -23.86 -12.04 0.40
N PHE A 247 -22.72 -12.58 0.84
CA PHE A 247 -22.60 -13.99 1.20
C PHE A 247 -23.41 -14.31 2.45
N GLY A 248 -23.35 -13.46 3.47
CA GLY A 248 -24.16 -13.55 4.69
C GLY A 248 -25.65 -13.56 4.40
N PHE A 249 -26.17 -12.62 3.61
CA PHE A 249 -27.57 -12.60 3.20
C PHE A 249 -27.96 -13.86 2.42
N PHE A 250 -27.10 -14.31 1.51
CA PHE A 250 -27.30 -15.57 0.79
C PHE A 250 -27.41 -16.78 1.73
N LEU A 251 -26.58 -16.84 2.78
CA LEU A 251 -26.65 -17.90 3.79
C LEU A 251 -27.91 -17.80 4.66
N ILE A 252 -28.27 -16.59 5.09
CA ILE A 252 -29.43 -16.29 5.95
C ILE A 252 -30.75 -16.59 5.25
N SER A 253 -30.83 -16.33 3.93
CA SER A 253 -32.05 -16.58 3.14
C SER A 253 -32.61 -18.01 3.27
N ARG A 254 -31.79 -18.95 3.75
CA ARG A 254 -32.07 -20.37 3.92
C ARG A 254 -32.32 -20.81 5.36
N LYS A 255 -32.26 -19.88 6.32
CA LYS A 255 -32.54 -20.16 7.72
C LYS A 255 -34.02 -19.95 8.01
N LYS A 256 -34.57 -20.71 8.95
CA LYS A 256 -35.92 -20.49 9.48
C LYS A 256 -35.96 -19.15 10.24
N ASP A 257 -35.00 -18.95 11.15
CA ASP A 257 -34.91 -17.75 11.99
C ASP A 257 -34.09 -16.62 11.33
N LYS A 258 -34.54 -16.13 10.18
CA LYS A 258 -33.78 -15.13 9.39
C LYS A 258 -33.42 -13.88 10.21
N PHE A 259 -34.40 -13.35 10.95
CA PHE A 259 -34.25 -12.12 11.73
C PHE A 259 -33.14 -12.19 12.77
N LEU A 260 -33.13 -13.23 13.61
CA LEU A 260 -32.14 -13.40 14.68
C LEU A 260 -30.72 -13.61 14.12
N VAL A 261 -30.59 -14.31 12.99
CA VAL A 261 -29.28 -14.52 12.36
C VAL A 261 -28.78 -13.24 11.70
N SER A 262 -29.66 -12.45 11.06
CA SER A 262 -29.32 -11.13 10.54
C SER A 262 -28.81 -10.19 11.62
N ILE A 263 -29.47 -10.14 12.78
CA ILE A 263 -29.00 -9.33 13.92
C ILE A 263 -27.60 -9.74 14.33
N LYS A 264 -27.31 -11.05 14.45
CA LYS A 264 -25.97 -11.53 14.82
C LYS A 264 -24.89 -11.11 13.81
N LEU A 265 -25.20 -11.22 12.51
CA LEU A 265 -24.27 -10.82 11.46
C LEU A 265 -24.02 -9.31 11.50
N ILE A 266 -25.08 -8.51 11.52
CA ILE A 266 -25.00 -7.04 11.54
C ILE A 266 -24.28 -6.55 12.81
N THR A 267 -24.59 -7.11 13.98
CA THR A 267 -23.89 -6.75 15.22
C THR A 267 -22.41 -7.13 15.19
N SER A 268 -22.05 -8.28 14.60
CA SER A 268 -20.63 -8.65 14.43
C SER A 268 -19.89 -7.70 13.49
N PHE A 269 -20.56 -7.22 12.45
CA PHE A 269 -20.03 -6.21 11.55
C PHE A 269 -19.81 -4.87 12.24
N ILE A 270 -20.84 -4.37 12.95
CA ILE A 270 -20.78 -3.12 13.72
C ILE A 270 -19.62 -3.18 14.71
N PHE A 271 -19.42 -4.31 15.41
CA PHE A 271 -18.31 -4.46 16.34
C PHE A 271 -16.95 -4.43 15.65
N GLY A 272 -16.84 -4.99 14.44
CA GLY A 272 -15.63 -4.84 13.61
C GLY A 272 -15.33 -3.38 13.28
N ILE A 273 -16.35 -2.58 12.94
CA ILE A 273 -16.21 -1.14 12.72
C ILE A 273 -15.80 -0.43 14.01
N LEU A 274 -16.49 -0.70 15.13
CA LEU A 274 -16.19 -0.11 16.44
C LEU A 274 -14.74 -0.37 16.88
N LEU A 275 -14.24 -1.60 16.69
CA LEU A 275 -12.84 -1.93 16.95
C LEU A 275 -11.86 -1.15 16.08
N SER A 276 -12.27 -0.78 14.86
CA SER A 276 -11.47 -0.07 13.87
C SER A 276 -11.54 1.46 13.99
N LEU A 277 -12.43 2.01 14.81
CA LEU A 277 -12.59 3.46 14.97
C LEU A 277 -11.34 4.23 15.41
N PRO A 278 -10.39 3.69 16.19
CA PRO A 278 -9.12 4.37 16.46
C PRO A 278 -8.37 4.75 15.18
N GLN A 279 -8.49 3.95 14.11
CA GLN A 279 -7.95 4.23 12.78
C GLN A 279 -8.93 5.06 11.94
N LEU A 280 -10.19 4.64 11.87
CA LEU A 280 -11.14 5.17 10.89
C LEU A 280 -11.58 6.61 11.21
N LEU A 281 -11.76 6.99 12.47
CA LEU A 281 -12.24 8.33 12.80
C LEU A 281 -11.22 9.43 12.44
N PRO A 282 -9.93 9.35 12.84
CA PRO A 282 -8.93 10.32 12.41
C PRO A 282 -8.79 10.38 10.88
N THR A 283 -8.87 9.24 10.21
CA THR A 283 -8.80 9.19 8.76
C THR A 283 -9.99 9.85 8.08
N ILE A 284 -11.22 9.68 8.59
CA ILE A 284 -12.41 10.37 8.06
C ILE A 284 -12.29 11.89 8.27
N GLU A 285 -11.76 12.32 9.41
CA GLU A 285 -11.47 13.73 9.70
C GLU A 285 -10.48 14.31 8.68
N LEU A 286 -9.35 13.63 8.45
CA LEU A 286 -8.35 14.06 7.47
C LEU A 286 -8.89 14.03 6.04
N PHE A 287 -9.59 12.98 5.64
CA PHE A 287 -10.10 12.82 4.28
C PHE A 287 -11.02 13.98 3.87
N LYS A 288 -11.87 14.47 4.77
CA LYS A 288 -12.78 15.59 4.52
C LYS A 288 -12.04 16.90 4.24
N GLU A 289 -10.90 17.10 4.89
CA GLU A 289 -10.08 18.32 4.82
C GLU A 289 -8.79 18.08 4.01
N SER A 290 -8.82 17.16 3.03
CA SER A 290 -7.63 16.77 2.25
C SER A 290 -7.69 17.20 0.78
N VAL A 291 -6.53 17.23 0.14
CA VAL A 291 -6.38 17.48 -1.30
C VAL A 291 -7.16 16.47 -2.18
N ARG A 292 -7.47 15.28 -1.66
CA ARG A 292 -8.07 14.16 -2.41
C ARG A 292 -9.38 14.50 -3.11
N LEU A 293 -10.18 15.39 -2.54
CA LEU A 293 -11.48 15.78 -3.11
C LEU A 293 -11.34 16.64 -4.37
N ASN A 294 -10.18 17.29 -4.55
CA ASN A 294 -9.89 18.22 -5.63
C ASN A 294 -8.86 17.67 -6.64
N ASP A 295 -8.34 16.47 -6.41
CA ASP A 295 -7.33 15.83 -7.27
C ASP A 295 -7.96 15.20 -8.54
N PRO A 296 -7.67 15.71 -9.75
CA PRO A 296 -8.25 15.20 -11.00
C PRO A 296 -7.64 13.87 -11.47
N TYR A 297 -6.57 13.39 -10.83
CA TYR A 297 -5.75 12.23 -11.26
C TYR A 297 -6.57 11.04 -11.76
N ILE A 298 -7.65 10.68 -11.07
CA ILE A 298 -8.37 9.43 -11.39
C ILE A 298 -9.16 9.54 -12.68
N LYS A 299 -9.58 10.76 -13.04
CA LYS A 299 -10.27 11.00 -14.30
C LYS A 299 -9.32 10.82 -15.48
N GLU A 300 -8.06 11.22 -15.33
CA GLU A 300 -7.00 11.05 -16.33
C GLU A 300 -6.64 9.57 -16.56
N TYR A 301 -6.73 8.75 -15.51
CA TYR A 301 -6.50 7.30 -15.57
C TYR A 301 -7.75 6.49 -15.91
N PHE A 302 -8.72 7.09 -16.61
CA PHE A 302 -9.97 6.44 -17.03
C PHE A 302 -10.71 5.74 -15.85
N TYR A 303 -10.70 6.40 -14.69
CA TYR A 303 -11.28 5.89 -13.44
C TYR A 303 -10.69 4.56 -12.94
N GLY A 304 -9.57 4.10 -13.52
CA GLY A 304 -9.01 2.77 -13.24
C GLY A 304 -9.82 1.62 -13.82
N LEU A 305 -10.74 1.89 -14.76
CA LEU A 305 -11.54 0.86 -15.40
C LEU A 305 -10.69 0.07 -16.40
N MET A 306 -10.79 -1.26 -16.33
CA MET A 306 -10.03 -2.14 -17.22
C MET A 306 -10.62 -2.09 -18.62
N HIS A 307 -9.80 -1.73 -19.60
CA HIS A 307 -10.22 -1.73 -20.99
C HIS A 307 -10.53 -3.16 -21.50
N TRP A 308 -11.50 -3.30 -22.40
CA TRP A 308 -11.95 -4.59 -22.92
C TRP A 308 -10.83 -5.40 -23.58
N GLU A 309 -9.86 -4.75 -24.24
CA GLU A 309 -8.71 -5.44 -24.82
C GLU A 309 -7.85 -6.17 -23.79
N LYS A 310 -7.86 -5.75 -22.52
CA LYS A 310 -7.09 -6.37 -21.44
C LYS A 310 -7.70 -7.67 -20.94
N ILE A 311 -8.87 -8.09 -21.41
CA ILE A 311 -9.49 -9.37 -21.02
C ILE A 311 -8.57 -10.59 -21.32
N VAL A 312 -7.67 -10.45 -22.28
CA VAL A 312 -6.67 -11.48 -22.59
C VAL A 312 -5.67 -11.71 -21.44
N ASN A 313 -5.48 -10.73 -20.54
CA ASN A 313 -4.56 -10.86 -19.39
C ASN A 313 -4.96 -11.99 -18.44
N PHE A 314 -6.25 -12.29 -18.32
CA PHE A 314 -6.77 -13.41 -17.53
C PHE A 314 -6.21 -14.77 -17.98
N ILE A 315 -5.83 -14.88 -19.26
CA ILE A 315 -5.29 -16.09 -19.91
C ILE A 315 -3.75 -15.97 -20.05
N TRP A 316 -3.30 -14.81 -20.54
CA TRP A 316 -1.91 -14.49 -20.84
C TRP A 316 -1.51 -13.17 -20.16
N PRO A 317 -0.92 -13.22 -18.95
CA PRO A 317 -0.64 -12.01 -18.17
C PRO A 317 0.25 -11.00 -18.92
N ASP A 318 1.13 -11.51 -19.80
CA ASP A 318 2.12 -10.71 -20.52
C ASP A 318 1.79 -10.52 -22.01
N PHE A 319 0.52 -10.68 -22.42
CA PHE A 319 0.13 -10.53 -23.82
C PHE A 319 0.57 -9.16 -24.39
N PHE A 320 0.40 -8.10 -23.59
CA PHE A 320 0.83 -6.73 -23.94
C PHE A 320 2.29 -6.44 -23.60
N GLY A 321 3.12 -7.47 -23.42
CA GLY A 321 4.48 -7.32 -22.90
C GLY A 321 4.52 -7.29 -21.37
N ASN A 322 5.72 -7.09 -20.84
CA ASN A 322 5.99 -7.02 -19.40
C ASN A 322 7.06 -5.96 -19.14
N VAL A 323 6.86 -5.15 -18.10
CA VAL A 323 7.75 -4.05 -17.70
C VAL A 323 9.14 -4.54 -17.30
N VAL A 324 9.22 -5.74 -16.72
CA VAL A 324 10.48 -6.41 -16.34
C VAL A 324 11.35 -6.71 -17.55
N THR A 325 10.73 -6.96 -18.71
CA THR A 325 11.45 -7.23 -19.97
C THR A 325 11.56 -6.00 -20.87
N GLY A 326 11.14 -4.82 -20.41
CA GLY A 326 11.23 -3.57 -21.17
C GLY A 326 10.43 -3.56 -22.47
N ASN A 327 9.42 -4.42 -22.61
CA ASN A 327 8.65 -4.61 -23.86
C ASN A 327 7.14 -4.43 -23.69
N TYR A 328 6.71 -3.84 -22.58
CA TYR A 328 5.30 -3.55 -22.31
C TYR A 328 4.81 -2.42 -23.22
N TRP A 329 3.68 -2.66 -23.91
CA TRP A 329 3.07 -1.74 -24.86
C TRP A 329 1.58 -1.50 -24.56
N GLY A 330 1.10 -1.97 -23.42
CA GLY A 330 -0.27 -1.72 -22.97
C GLY A 330 -0.47 -0.26 -22.51
N LYS A 331 -1.71 0.22 -22.60
CA LYS A 331 -2.09 1.49 -21.97
C LYS A 331 -2.12 1.36 -20.45
N PHE A 332 -1.68 2.40 -19.76
CA PHE A 332 -1.56 2.51 -18.29
C PHE A 332 -0.66 1.44 -17.64
N GLY A 333 -0.38 1.58 -16.35
CA GLY A 333 0.55 0.72 -15.61
C GLY A 333 0.21 -0.77 -15.71
N TYR A 334 1.23 -1.60 -15.93
CA TYR A 334 1.12 -3.07 -15.99
C TYR A 334 0.58 -3.65 -14.68
N HIS A 335 1.11 -3.21 -13.53
CA HIS A 335 0.71 -3.73 -12.21
C HIS A 335 -0.76 -3.44 -11.84
N GLU A 336 -1.36 -2.41 -12.41
CA GLU A 336 -2.73 -1.99 -12.12
C GLU A 336 -3.77 -2.98 -12.68
N TYR A 337 -3.48 -3.62 -13.81
CA TYR A 337 -4.41 -4.46 -14.57
C TYR A 337 -3.98 -5.93 -14.69
N LEU A 338 -3.07 -6.36 -13.81
CA LEU A 338 -2.57 -7.72 -13.80
C LEU A 338 -3.56 -8.64 -13.07
N SER A 339 -4.40 -9.35 -13.83
CA SER A 339 -5.24 -10.45 -13.32
C SER A 339 -4.81 -11.75 -13.99
N PHE A 340 -4.31 -12.68 -13.20
CA PHE A 340 -3.91 -14.01 -13.66
C PHE A 340 -3.96 -14.99 -12.51
N VAL A 341 -4.73 -16.07 -12.65
CA VAL A 341 -4.93 -17.07 -11.58
C VAL A 341 -4.23 -18.40 -11.88
N GLY A 342 -3.51 -18.49 -13.00
CA GLY A 342 -2.97 -19.73 -13.56
C GLY A 342 -3.89 -20.36 -14.60
N VAL A 343 -3.30 -20.98 -15.64
CA VAL A 343 -4.06 -21.64 -16.72
C VAL A 343 -4.78 -22.87 -16.20
N VAL A 344 -4.12 -23.69 -15.37
CA VAL A 344 -4.74 -24.87 -14.78
C VAL A 344 -5.96 -24.49 -13.93
N PRO A 345 -5.86 -23.52 -12.99
CA PRO A 345 -7.02 -23.02 -12.27
C PRO A 345 -8.15 -22.49 -13.17
N LEU A 346 -7.82 -21.69 -14.19
CA LEU A 346 -8.80 -21.10 -15.10
C LEU A 346 -9.58 -22.16 -15.90
N VAL A 347 -8.90 -23.18 -16.42
CA VAL A 347 -9.55 -24.30 -17.13
C VAL A 347 -10.56 -25.01 -16.22
N PHE A 348 -10.20 -25.26 -14.96
CA PHE A 348 -11.14 -25.86 -14.01
C PHE A 348 -12.31 -24.92 -13.67
N ALA A 349 -12.07 -23.62 -13.51
CA ALA A 349 -13.14 -22.65 -13.30
C ALA A 349 -14.15 -22.67 -14.46
N ILE A 350 -13.68 -22.54 -15.71
CA ILE A 350 -14.52 -22.61 -16.91
C ILE A 350 -15.25 -23.95 -17.00
N SER A 351 -14.57 -25.07 -16.71
CA SER A 351 -15.18 -26.40 -16.77
C SER A 351 -16.38 -26.55 -15.82
N SER A 352 -16.41 -25.77 -14.72
CA SER A 352 -17.49 -25.82 -13.73
C SER A 352 -18.81 -25.26 -14.26
N VAL A 353 -18.76 -24.35 -15.24
CA VAL A 353 -19.94 -23.75 -15.91
C VAL A 353 -20.83 -24.83 -16.54
N PHE A 354 -20.22 -25.80 -17.21
CA PHE A 354 -20.90 -26.85 -17.96
C PHE A 354 -21.41 -28.01 -17.09
N GLN A 355 -21.30 -27.87 -15.78
CA GLN A 355 -21.66 -28.91 -14.82
C GLN A 355 -22.85 -28.46 -13.98
N LYS A 356 -23.59 -29.42 -13.43
CA LYS A 356 -24.63 -29.10 -12.43
C LYS A 356 -23.98 -28.33 -11.29
N LYS A 357 -24.39 -27.09 -11.13
CA LYS A 357 -23.84 -26.19 -10.11
C LYS A 357 -24.53 -26.48 -8.80
N ASP A 358 -23.76 -26.52 -7.73
CA ASP A 358 -24.39 -26.41 -6.43
C ASP A 358 -24.71 -24.95 -6.13
N ARG A 359 -25.48 -24.76 -5.08
CA ARG A 359 -26.01 -23.45 -4.72
C ARG A 359 -24.93 -22.43 -4.36
N PHE A 360 -23.83 -22.86 -3.74
CA PHE A 360 -22.75 -21.96 -3.35
C PHE A 360 -21.95 -21.53 -4.57
N GLU A 361 -21.71 -22.46 -5.48
CA GLU A 361 -21.09 -22.17 -6.77
C GLU A 361 -21.90 -21.18 -7.61
N ILE A 362 -23.24 -21.28 -7.61
CA ILE A 362 -24.11 -20.29 -8.26
C ILE A 362 -23.88 -18.88 -7.70
N PHE A 363 -23.77 -18.75 -6.37
CA PHE A 363 -23.48 -17.47 -5.73
C PHE A 363 -22.15 -16.90 -6.23
N PHE A 364 -21.07 -17.69 -6.23
CA PHE A 364 -19.76 -17.20 -6.68
C PHE A 364 -19.72 -16.84 -8.17
N TRP A 365 -20.49 -17.54 -9.02
CA TRP A 365 -20.65 -17.15 -10.42
C TRP A 365 -21.35 -15.80 -10.59
N TRP A 366 -22.41 -15.55 -9.83
CA TRP A 366 -23.10 -14.26 -9.84
C TRP A 366 -22.23 -13.14 -9.29
N SER A 367 -21.51 -13.38 -8.19
CA SER A 367 -20.54 -12.43 -7.65
C SER A 367 -19.44 -12.12 -8.66
N LEU A 368 -18.96 -13.12 -9.42
CA LEU A 368 -17.95 -12.93 -10.47
C LEU A 368 -18.50 -12.08 -11.60
N PHE A 369 -19.70 -12.40 -12.09
CA PHE A 369 -20.37 -11.60 -13.12
C PHE A 369 -20.53 -10.14 -12.71
N ILE A 370 -21.04 -9.88 -11.50
CA ILE A 370 -21.19 -8.51 -10.97
C ILE A 370 -19.83 -7.83 -10.85
N SER A 371 -18.81 -8.52 -10.33
CA SER A 371 -17.46 -7.93 -10.20
C SER A 371 -16.87 -7.56 -11.56
N LEU A 372 -17.08 -8.38 -12.60
CA LEU A 372 -16.66 -8.06 -13.97
C LEU A 372 -17.43 -6.87 -14.55
N LEU A 373 -18.72 -6.71 -14.25
CA LEU A 373 -19.48 -5.52 -14.67
C LEU A 373 -18.90 -4.22 -14.12
N PHE A 374 -18.38 -4.23 -12.89
CA PHE A 374 -17.74 -3.06 -12.26
C PHE A 374 -16.25 -2.92 -12.57
N LEU A 375 -15.62 -3.93 -13.18
CA LEU A 375 -14.23 -3.88 -13.61
C LEU A 375 -14.05 -3.19 -14.97
N PHE A 376 -14.94 -3.51 -15.91
CA PHE A 376 -14.90 -2.98 -17.28
C PHE A 376 -15.72 -1.68 -17.40
N PRO A 377 -15.50 -0.85 -18.45
CA PRO A 377 -16.23 0.41 -18.66
C PRO A 377 -17.69 0.15 -19.09
N THR A 378 -18.50 -0.27 -18.14
CA THR A 378 -19.95 -0.41 -18.28
C THR A 378 -20.66 0.80 -17.67
N PRO A 379 -21.90 1.12 -18.09
CA PRO A 379 -22.66 2.21 -17.47
C PRO A 379 -22.78 2.08 -15.94
N LEU A 380 -22.87 0.85 -15.43
CA LEU A 380 -22.92 0.57 -13.98
C LEU A 380 -21.60 0.88 -13.29
N ALA A 381 -20.47 0.58 -13.94
CA ALA A 381 -19.14 0.85 -13.38
C ALA A 381 -18.85 2.34 -13.21
N HIS A 382 -19.50 3.20 -14.00
CA HIS A 382 -19.36 4.65 -13.89
C HIS A 382 -20.18 5.26 -12.73
N LEU A 383 -21.18 4.55 -12.19
CA LEU A 383 -22.08 5.09 -11.17
C LEU A 383 -21.35 5.61 -9.91
N PRO A 384 -20.36 4.91 -9.32
CA PRO A 384 -19.66 5.42 -8.14
C PRO A 384 -18.97 6.77 -8.36
N PHE A 385 -18.50 7.03 -9.58
CA PHE A 385 -17.84 8.27 -9.97
C PHE A 385 -18.85 9.39 -10.24
N ILE A 386 -19.95 9.08 -10.94
CA ILE A 386 -21.04 10.02 -11.22
C ILE A 386 -21.72 10.47 -9.91
N LEU A 387 -21.99 9.51 -9.01
CA LEU A 387 -22.63 9.76 -7.72
C LEU A 387 -21.66 10.32 -6.66
N LYS A 388 -20.37 10.45 -6.99
CA LYS A 388 -19.31 10.90 -6.07
C LYS A 388 -19.33 10.14 -4.74
N ILE A 389 -19.50 8.82 -4.79
CA ILE A 389 -19.53 7.99 -3.58
C ILE A 389 -18.21 8.19 -2.83
N PRO A 390 -18.24 8.63 -1.54
CA PRO A 390 -17.03 8.92 -0.79
C PRO A 390 -16.02 7.77 -0.84
N GLY A 391 -14.76 8.10 -1.15
CA GLY A 391 -13.65 7.17 -1.30
C GLY A 391 -13.64 6.35 -2.61
N LEU A 392 -14.79 5.98 -3.19
CA LEU A 392 -14.84 5.25 -4.47
C LEU A 392 -14.79 6.17 -5.69
N GLY A 393 -15.56 7.26 -5.67
CA GLY A 393 -15.59 8.25 -6.76
C GLY A 393 -14.25 8.98 -6.94
N THR A 394 -13.37 8.85 -5.96
CA THR A 394 -12.01 9.35 -5.97
C THR A 394 -11.01 8.22 -5.78
N SER A 395 -11.25 6.96 -6.18
CA SER A 395 -10.20 5.90 -6.20
C SER A 395 -10.25 5.03 -7.48
N SER A 396 -9.22 4.22 -7.72
CA SER A 396 -9.08 3.43 -8.96
C SER A 396 -9.97 2.18 -8.96
N ALA A 397 -10.89 2.02 -9.91
CA ALA A 397 -11.82 0.87 -9.96
C ALA A 397 -11.11 -0.50 -10.07
N SER A 398 -9.88 -0.53 -10.56
CA SER A 398 -9.08 -1.74 -10.81
C SER A 398 -8.92 -2.63 -9.58
N ARG A 399 -8.99 -2.08 -8.35
CA ARG A 399 -8.80 -2.84 -7.11
C ARG A 399 -9.82 -3.98 -6.95
N ILE A 400 -10.95 -3.94 -7.66
CA ILE A 400 -11.91 -5.04 -7.71
C ILE A 400 -11.31 -6.33 -8.32
N ILE A 401 -10.20 -6.24 -9.07
CA ILE A 401 -9.47 -7.40 -9.61
C ILE A 401 -9.11 -8.40 -8.50
N PHE A 402 -8.77 -7.93 -7.29
CA PHE A 402 -8.57 -8.79 -6.13
C PHE A 402 -9.75 -9.75 -5.90
N LEU A 403 -10.97 -9.21 -5.92
CA LEU A 403 -12.18 -9.98 -5.71
C LEU A 403 -12.45 -10.93 -6.89
N VAL A 404 -12.18 -10.47 -8.12
CA VAL A 404 -12.27 -11.31 -9.33
C VAL A 404 -11.33 -12.52 -9.22
N ASP A 405 -10.06 -12.29 -8.86
CA ASP A 405 -9.06 -13.35 -8.66
C ASP A 405 -9.51 -14.35 -7.59
N PHE A 406 -10.00 -13.86 -6.43
CA PHE A 406 -10.55 -14.70 -5.35
C PHE A 406 -11.72 -15.58 -5.85
N LEU A 407 -12.63 -15.00 -6.65
CA LEU A 407 -13.81 -15.69 -7.14
C LEU A 407 -13.44 -16.75 -8.19
N ILE A 408 -12.53 -16.45 -9.12
CA ILE A 408 -12.05 -17.44 -10.10
C ILE A 408 -11.29 -18.56 -9.40
N ALA A 409 -10.44 -18.26 -8.41
CA ALA A 409 -9.75 -19.27 -7.61
C ALA A 409 -10.72 -20.18 -6.84
N THR A 410 -11.81 -19.62 -6.31
CA THR A 410 -12.90 -20.36 -5.65
C THR A 410 -13.62 -21.29 -6.64
N LEU A 411 -14.01 -20.77 -7.80
CA LEU A 411 -14.70 -21.53 -8.86
C LEU A 411 -13.80 -22.62 -9.46
N SER A 412 -12.50 -22.38 -9.54
CA SER A 412 -11.51 -23.37 -9.91
C SER A 412 -11.53 -24.58 -8.98
N ALA A 413 -11.55 -24.33 -7.66
CA ALA A 413 -11.65 -25.39 -6.67
C ALA A 413 -12.97 -26.19 -6.81
N TYR A 414 -14.09 -25.55 -7.16
CA TYR A 414 -15.32 -26.27 -7.49
C TYR A 414 -15.14 -27.18 -8.71
N GLY A 415 -14.62 -26.65 -9.82
CA GLY A 415 -14.36 -27.40 -11.04
C GLY A 415 -13.46 -28.62 -10.81
N PHE A 416 -12.34 -28.42 -10.12
CA PHE A 416 -11.39 -29.50 -9.83
C PHE A 416 -11.98 -30.53 -8.85
N SER A 417 -12.74 -30.10 -7.83
CA SER A 417 -13.41 -31.01 -6.90
C SER A 417 -14.46 -31.88 -7.59
N LYS A 418 -15.19 -31.35 -8.56
CA LYS A 418 -16.18 -32.13 -9.33
C LYS A 418 -15.51 -33.10 -10.28
N TRP A 419 -14.43 -32.69 -10.95
CA TRP A 419 -13.64 -33.57 -11.81
C TRP A 419 -13.10 -34.80 -11.05
N GLN A 420 -12.67 -34.61 -9.80
CA GLN A 420 -12.21 -35.69 -8.92
C GLN A 420 -13.33 -36.64 -8.47
N ARG A 421 -14.54 -36.13 -8.24
CA ARG A 421 -15.67 -36.91 -7.70
C ARG A 421 -16.48 -37.64 -8.77
N LYS A 422 -16.74 -36.99 -9.90
CA LYS A 422 -17.71 -37.43 -10.91
C LYS A 422 -17.09 -37.88 -12.23
N ASN A 423 -15.76 -38.02 -12.27
CA ASN A 423 -15.00 -38.50 -13.43
C ASN A 423 -15.33 -37.77 -14.75
N ILE A 424 -15.58 -36.46 -14.66
CA ILE A 424 -16.07 -35.65 -15.79
C ILE A 424 -15.01 -35.55 -16.88
N VAL A 425 -15.45 -35.58 -18.14
CA VAL A 425 -14.60 -35.45 -19.32
C VAL A 425 -14.28 -33.96 -19.54
N LEU A 426 -13.06 -33.55 -19.19
CA LEU A 426 -12.57 -32.18 -19.42
C LEU A 426 -12.22 -31.90 -20.90
N SER A 427 -12.24 -32.91 -21.78
CA SER A 427 -11.70 -32.81 -23.14
C SER A 427 -12.36 -31.71 -23.96
N LYS A 428 -13.68 -31.49 -23.84
CA LYS A 428 -14.37 -30.41 -24.57
C LYS A 428 -13.92 -29.01 -24.14
N THR A 429 -13.74 -28.78 -22.84
CA THR A 429 -13.25 -27.49 -22.30
C THR A 429 -11.81 -27.24 -22.71
N ILE A 430 -10.96 -28.28 -22.61
CA ILE A 430 -9.56 -28.21 -23.02
C ILE A 430 -9.45 -27.96 -24.52
N VAL A 431 -10.21 -28.70 -25.35
CA VAL A 431 -10.24 -28.51 -26.80
C VAL A 431 -10.74 -27.11 -27.14
N GLY A 432 -11.79 -26.60 -26.50
CA GLY A 432 -12.26 -25.24 -26.71
C GLY A 432 -11.21 -24.18 -26.36
N TYR A 433 -10.51 -24.34 -25.23
CA TYR A 433 -9.40 -23.46 -24.84
C TYR A 433 -8.25 -23.56 -25.85
N PHE A 434 -7.89 -24.77 -26.28
CA PHE A 434 -6.89 -25.01 -27.32
C PHE A 434 -7.24 -24.35 -28.64
N LEU A 435 -8.48 -24.48 -29.10
CA LEU A 435 -8.96 -23.84 -30.32
C LEU A 435 -8.91 -22.32 -30.21
N ALA A 436 -9.25 -21.75 -29.04
CA ALA A 436 -9.13 -20.31 -28.80
C ALA A 436 -7.66 -19.85 -28.84
N VAL A 437 -6.75 -20.55 -28.14
CA VAL A 437 -5.31 -20.26 -28.15
C VAL A 437 -4.73 -20.37 -29.55
N SER A 438 -4.97 -21.49 -30.23
CA SER A 438 -4.50 -21.74 -31.59
C SER A 438 -5.09 -20.74 -32.59
N GLY A 439 -6.36 -20.37 -32.44
CA GLY A 439 -7.01 -19.36 -33.27
C GLY A 439 -6.36 -17.98 -33.15
N VAL A 440 -6.09 -17.53 -31.91
CA VAL A 440 -5.37 -16.27 -31.66
C VAL A 440 -3.93 -16.33 -32.20
N ALA A 441 -3.20 -17.41 -31.91
CA ALA A 441 -1.83 -17.59 -32.38
C ALA A 441 -1.74 -17.65 -33.91
N LEU A 442 -2.68 -18.35 -34.56
CA LEU A 442 -2.79 -18.42 -36.02
C LEU A 442 -3.11 -17.04 -36.59
N GLY A 443 -4.09 -16.33 -36.02
CA GLY A 443 -4.43 -14.97 -36.42
C GLY A 443 -3.22 -14.04 -36.40
N ILE A 444 -2.48 -14.02 -35.28
CA ILE A 444 -1.24 -13.24 -35.14
C ILE A 444 -0.18 -13.68 -36.16
N SER A 445 0.02 -14.98 -36.35
CA SER A 445 1.02 -15.51 -37.28
C SER A 445 0.70 -15.15 -38.74
N VAL A 446 -0.57 -15.22 -39.13
CA VAL A 446 -1.07 -14.81 -40.45
C VAL A 446 -0.88 -13.30 -40.62
N SER A 447 -1.22 -12.48 -39.63
CA SER A 447 -0.96 -11.03 -39.65
C SER A 447 0.53 -10.73 -39.85
N LEU A 448 1.42 -11.39 -39.09
CA LEU A 448 2.87 -11.21 -39.23
C LEU A 448 3.39 -11.63 -40.62
N TYR A 449 2.86 -12.71 -41.19
CA TYR A 449 3.21 -13.16 -42.54
C TYR A 449 2.83 -12.13 -43.61
N PHE A 450 1.58 -11.63 -43.58
CA PHE A 450 1.12 -10.62 -44.54
C PHE A 450 1.84 -9.28 -44.37
N MET A 451 2.12 -8.85 -43.13
CA MET A 451 2.92 -7.64 -42.88
C MET A 451 4.34 -7.75 -43.46
N ASN A 452 4.99 -8.91 -43.31
CA ASN A 452 6.30 -9.17 -43.88
C ASN A 452 6.27 -9.19 -45.42
N LYS A 453 5.26 -9.87 -46.01
CA LYS A 453 5.09 -9.97 -47.47
C LYS A 453 4.78 -8.62 -48.12
N ALA A 454 3.95 -7.80 -47.47
CA ALA A 454 3.58 -6.48 -47.97
C ALA A 454 4.66 -5.41 -47.76
N GLN A 455 5.85 -5.79 -47.26
CA GLN A 455 6.92 -4.87 -46.88
C GLN A 455 6.42 -3.68 -46.02
N ILE A 456 5.39 -3.93 -45.18
CA ILE A 456 4.86 -2.95 -44.21
C ILE A 456 5.84 -2.91 -43.02
N ASN A 457 7.11 -2.64 -43.31
CA ASN A 457 8.14 -2.33 -42.33
C ASN A 457 8.04 -0.89 -41.85
N ASN A 458 7.15 -0.08 -42.44
CA ASN A 458 6.84 1.29 -42.03
C ASN A 458 5.94 1.38 -40.76
N LEU A 459 5.47 0.24 -40.22
CA LEU A 459 4.82 0.16 -38.89
C LEU A 459 5.62 -0.76 -37.93
N PRO A 460 6.89 -0.44 -37.63
CA PRO A 460 7.78 -1.33 -36.89
C PRO A 460 7.26 -1.64 -35.47
N ARG A 461 6.50 -0.72 -34.87
CA ARG A 461 5.91 -0.90 -33.53
C ARG A 461 4.84 -2.01 -33.48
N VAL A 462 3.87 -2.01 -34.40
CA VAL A 462 2.78 -3.02 -34.41
C VAL A 462 3.36 -4.41 -34.65
N TYR A 463 4.27 -4.52 -35.61
CA TYR A 463 4.95 -5.77 -35.92
C TYR A 463 5.72 -6.32 -34.71
N THR A 464 6.45 -5.45 -33.99
CA THR A 464 7.19 -5.82 -32.77
C THR A 464 6.24 -6.24 -31.65
N ASN A 465 5.14 -5.50 -31.44
CA ASN A 465 4.14 -5.81 -30.41
C ASN A 465 3.48 -7.17 -30.63
N LEU A 466 3.15 -7.51 -31.88
CA LEU A 466 2.59 -8.81 -32.24
C LEU A 466 3.59 -9.96 -32.02
N LYS A 467 4.87 -9.75 -32.32
CA LYS A 467 5.94 -10.71 -32.00
C LYS A 467 6.09 -10.92 -30.49
N VAL A 468 6.05 -9.83 -29.71
CA VAL A 468 6.09 -9.89 -28.24
C VAL A 468 4.89 -10.67 -27.71
N ALA A 469 3.68 -10.38 -28.20
CA ALA A 469 2.46 -11.09 -27.80
C ALA A 469 2.57 -12.60 -28.08
N LEU A 470 2.95 -12.99 -29.31
CA LEU A 470 3.09 -14.40 -29.68
C LEU A 470 4.11 -15.14 -28.81
N LYS A 471 5.27 -14.51 -28.54
CA LYS A 471 6.29 -15.06 -27.65
C LYS A 471 5.76 -15.22 -26.22
N ASN A 472 5.09 -14.20 -25.69
CA ASN A 472 4.59 -14.20 -24.32
C ASN A 472 3.38 -15.11 -24.09
N MET A 473 2.69 -15.54 -25.16
CA MET A 473 1.65 -16.57 -25.07
C MET A 473 2.21 -17.98 -24.83
N THR A 474 3.51 -18.20 -25.08
CA THR A 474 4.12 -19.53 -25.08
C THR A 474 4.08 -20.23 -23.72
N PRO A 475 4.45 -19.60 -22.58
CA PRO A 475 4.44 -20.27 -21.26
C PRO A 475 3.07 -20.83 -20.89
N SER A 476 2.01 -20.02 -20.96
CA SER A 476 0.63 -20.44 -20.69
C SER A 476 0.16 -21.54 -21.66
N THR A 477 0.60 -21.49 -22.92
CA THR A 477 0.26 -22.50 -23.94
C THR A 477 0.94 -23.84 -23.67
N LEU A 478 2.19 -23.82 -23.19
CA LEU A 478 2.90 -25.04 -22.77
C LEU A 478 2.22 -25.67 -21.55
N VAL A 479 1.79 -24.87 -20.57
CA VAL A 479 1.02 -25.34 -19.41
C VAL A 479 -0.31 -25.96 -19.84
N LEU A 480 -1.04 -25.30 -20.74
CA LEU A 480 -2.26 -25.84 -21.31
C LEU A 480 -2.02 -27.19 -22.02
N THR A 481 -0.91 -27.30 -22.75
CA THR A 481 -0.50 -28.54 -23.43
C THR A 481 -0.18 -29.65 -22.46
N ALA A 482 0.61 -29.36 -21.42
CA ALA A 482 0.88 -30.32 -20.37
C ALA A 482 -0.43 -30.79 -19.70
N LEU A 483 -1.36 -29.86 -19.41
CA LEU A 483 -2.67 -30.20 -18.84
C LEU A 483 -3.50 -31.07 -19.79
N ALA A 484 -3.55 -30.75 -21.08
CA ALA A 484 -4.27 -31.54 -22.08
C ALA A 484 -3.71 -32.96 -22.18
N VAL A 485 -2.39 -33.11 -22.23
CA VAL A 485 -1.74 -34.43 -22.23
C VAL A 485 -2.14 -35.21 -20.98
N LEU A 486 -2.05 -34.61 -19.79
CA LEU A 486 -2.41 -35.26 -18.52
C LEU A 486 -3.89 -35.67 -18.47
N VAL A 487 -4.79 -34.87 -19.05
CA VAL A 487 -6.24 -35.14 -19.04
C VAL A 487 -6.67 -36.11 -20.14
N LEU A 488 -6.13 -36.00 -21.35
CA LEU A 488 -6.44 -36.90 -22.47
C LEU A 488 -5.82 -38.28 -22.27
N ALA A 489 -4.59 -38.33 -21.75
CA ALA A 489 -3.95 -39.58 -21.42
C ALA A 489 -4.51 -40.19 -20.12
N ARG A 490 -5.44 -39.53 -19.41
CA ARG A 490 -6.01 -39.98 -18.13
C ARG A 490 -6.38 -41.46 -18.13
N ASN A 491 -7.14 -41.96 -19.08
CA ASN A 491 -7.60 -43.36 -19.03
C ASN A 491 -6.46 -44.37 -19.21
N LYS A 492 -5.38 -44.01 -19.93
CA LYS A 492 -4.16 -44.83 -20.06
C LYS A 492 -3.23 -44.64 -18.87
N LEU A 493 -2.99 -43.40 -18.46
CA LEU A 493 -2.21 -43.02 -17.28
C LEU A 493 -2.82 -43.53 -15.98
N LEU A 494 -4.14 -43.66 -15.86
CA LEU A 494 -4.80 -44.24 -14.68
C LEU A 494 -4.63 -45.77 -14.61
N LYS A 495 -4.45 -46.42 -15.77
CA LYS A 495 -4.09 -47.85 -15.84
C LYS A 495 -2.62 -48.09 -15.45
N ILE A 496 -1.73 -47.14 -15.76
CA ILE A 496 -0.28 -47.23 -15.51
C ILE A 496 0.12 -46.64 -14.15
N PHE A 497 -0.47 -45.51 -13.77
CA PHE A 497 -0.20 -44.72 -12.57
C PHE A 497 -1.47 -44.56 -11.72
N LYS A 498 -1.33 -44.54 -10.39
CA LYS A 498 -2.45 -44.31 -9.47
C LYS A 498 -3.03 -42.90 -9.65
N THR A 499 -4.36 -42.72 -9.54
CA THR A 499 -5.07 -41.41 -9.60
C THR A 499 -4.42 -40.28 -8.80
N LYS A 500 -3.80 -40.60 -7.67
CA LYS A 500 -3.08 -39.65 -6.82
C LYS A 500 -1.87 -39.01 -7.52
N LEU A 501 -1.18 -39.75 -8.39
CA LEU A 501 -0.02 -39.26 -9.15
C LEU A 501 -0.44 -38.24 -10.22
N VAL A 502 -1.55 -38.49 -10.93
CA VAL A 502 -2.10 -37.52 -11.90
C VAL A 502 -2.51 -36.22 -11.20
N ILE A 503 -3.17 -36.32 -10.04
CA ILE A 503 -3.51 -35.14 -9.23
C ILE A 503 -2.25 -34.39 -8.79
N ALA A 504 -1.23 -35.10 -8.32
CA ALA A 504 0.04 -34.49 -7.91
C ALA A 504 0.73 -33.78 -9.09
N ALA A 505 0.73 -34.39 -10.29
CA ALA A 505 1.28 -33.77 -11.50
C ALA A 505 0.54 -32.49 -11.89
N ILE A 506 -0.81 -32.48 -11.87
CA ILE A 506 -1.61 -31.27 -12.14
C ILE A 506 -1.29 -30.17 -11.14
N LEU A 507 -1.20 -30.51 -9.85
CA LEU A 507 -0.82 -29.55 -8.81
C LEU A 507 0.60 -29.02 -9.02
N LEU A 508 1.55 -29.88 -9.36
CA LEU A 508 2.94 -29.49 -9.62
C LEU A 508 3.04 -28.53 -10.81
N VAL A 509 2.36 -28.82 -11.92
CA VAL A 509 2.31 -27.93 -13.09
C VAL A 509 1.76 -26.55 -12.70
N SER A 510 0.68 -26.51 -11.92
CA SER A 510 0.11 -25.25 -11.43
C SER A 510 1.06 -24.50 -10.48
N ILE A 511 1.76 -25.20 -9.58
CA ILE A 511 2.74 -24.58 -8.67
C ILE A 511 3.89 -23.98 -9.46
N VAL A 512 4.44 -24.71 -10.44
CA VAL A 512 5.56 -24.24 -11.27
C VAL A 512 5.17 -23.00 -12.07
N GLU A 513 3.98 -23.00 -12.69
CA GLU A 513 3.46 -21.84 -13.42
C GLU A 513 3.34 -20.61 -12.52
N LEU A 514 2.70 -20.76 -11.35
CA LEU A 514 2.46 -19.66 -10.42
C LEU A 514 3.74 -19.14 -9.76
N LEU A 515 4.69 -20.02 -9.42
CA LEU A 515 6.00 -19.61 -8.90
C LEU A 515 6.81 -18.86 -9.97
N TRP A 516 6.81 -19.36 -11.21
CA TRP A 516 7.47 -18.68 -12.32
C TRP A 516 6.87 -17.29 -12.56
N PHE A 517 5.53 -17.20 -12.59
CA PHE A 517 4.81 -15.93 -12.71
C PHE A 517 5.13 -14.96 -11.56
N GLY A 518 5.13 -15.44 -10.32
CA GLY A 518 5.49 -14.65 -9.14
C GLY A 518 6.93 -14.14 -9.23
N TRP A 519 7.90 -15.02 -9.46
CA TRP A 519 9.31 -14.64 -9.49
C TRP A 519 9.64 -13.68 -10.61
N LYS A 520 8.94 -13.79 -11.75
CA LYS A 520 9.11 -12.85 -12.85
C LYS A 520 8.77 -11.43 -12.41
N ASN A 521 7.65 -11.24 -11.70
CA ASN A 521 7.09 -9.92 -11.41
C ASN A 521 7.55 -9.32 -10.07
N THR A 522 8.05 -10.13 -9.12
CA THR A 522 8.53 -9.65 -7.83
C THR A 522 10.04 -9.38 -7.85
N PRO A 523 10.51 -8.13 -7.75
CA PRO A 523 11.91 -7.82 -7.51
C PRO A 523 12.43 -8.40 -6.20
N PHE A 524 13.65 -8.94 -6.28
CA PHE A 524 14.43 -9.34 -5.11
C PHE A 524 15.80 -8.67 -5.27
N SER A 525 16.00 -7.56 -4.59
CA SER A 525 17.16 -6.71 -4.80
C SER A 525 18.20 -6.96 -3.70
N PRO A 526 19.51 -6.86 -4.01
CA PRO A 526 20.56 -6.96 -3.01
C PRO A 526 20.30 -6.00 -1.84
N LYS A 527 20.44 -6.48 -0.59
CA LYS A 527 20.20 -5.63 0.60
C LYS A 527 21.07 -4.37 0.64
N LYS A 528 22.27 -4.42 0.06
CA LYS A 528 23.19 -3.27 -0.04
C LYS A 528 22.62 -2.10 -0.86
N PHE A 529 21.59 -2.32 -1.68
CA PHE A 529 20.93 -1.26 -2.43
C PHE A 529 19.82 -0.55 -1.65
N VAL A 530 19.45 -1.05 -0.46
CA VAL A 530 18.38 -0.42 0.33
C VAL A 530 18.96 0.77 1.08
N PHE A 531 18.68 1.97 0.58
CA PHE A 531 19.09 3.26 1.16
C PHE A 531 20.57 3.27 1.62
N PRO A 532 21.54 2.97 0.73
CA PRO A 532 22.94 3.04 1.09
C PRO A 532 23.33 4.48 1.46
N GLN A 533 24.27 4.62 2.39
CA GLN A 533 24.73 5.93 2.81
C GLN A 533 25.44 6.66 1.67
N THR A 534 25.08 7.92 1.42
CA THR A 534 25.81 8.83 0.52
C THR A 534 26.46 9.94 1.34
N LYS A 535 27.46 10.62 0.78
CA LYS A 535 28.13 11.72 1.48
C LYS A 535 27.19 12.89 1.76
N ILE A 536 26.23 13.16 0.86
CA ILE A 536 25.17 14.16 1.10
C ILE A 536 24.31 13.78 2.30
N ILE A 537 23.87 12.52 2.39
CA ILE A 537 23.01 12.07 3.50
C ILE A 537 23.79 12.16 4.82
N GLU A 538 25.04 11.70 4.84
CA GLU A 538 25.94 11.81 6.00
C GLU A 538 26.18 13.28 6.41
N PHE A 539 26.42 14.15 5.42
CA PHE A 539 26.54 15.59 5.66
C PHE A 539 25.28 16.13 6.32
N LEU A 540 24.08 15.82 5.82
CA LEU A 540 22.82 16.30 6.38
C LEU A 540 22.56 15.75 7.78
N GLU A 541 22.82 14.46 8.02
CA GLU A 541 22.61 13.82 9.33
C GLU A 541 23.48 14.41 10.45
N THR A 542 24.65 14.96 10.10
CA THR A 542 25.60 15.55 11.05
C THR A 542 25.33 17.03 11.35
N GLN A 543 24.39 17.68 10.65
CA GLN A 543 24.04 19.08 10.90
C GLN A 543 23.25 19.26 12.21
N GLU A 544 23.42 20.42 12.84
CA GLU A 544 22.70 20.78 14.06
C GLU A 544 21.19 20.93 13.80
N LYS A 545 20.39 20.09 14.48
CA LYS A 545 18.93 20.07 14.42
C LYS A 545 18.32 21.02 15.46
N PRO A 546 17.11 21.58 15.22
CA PRO A 546 16.19 21.27 14.14
C PRO A 546 16.44 22.06 12.84
N PHE A 547 16.27 21.39 11.71
CA PHE A 547 16.20 22.00 10.37
C PHE A 547 15.34 21.14 9.44
N ARG A 548 14.88 21.72 8.33
CA ARG A 548 14.28 21.00 7.20
C ARG A 548 15.11 21.11 5.94
N ILE A 549 14.92 20.12 5.07
CA ILE A 549 15.43 20.11 3.70
C ILE A 549 14.31 20.35 2.69
N ALA A 550 14.69 20.72 1.46
CA ALA A 550 13.80 20.74 0.31
C ALA A 550 14.60 20.48 -1.00
N GLY A 551 13.90 20.08 -2.05
CA GLY A 551 14.46 19.87 -3.37
C GLY A 551 15.28 18.58 -3.48
N GLY A 552 15.60 18.22 -4.73
CA GLY A 552 16.60 17.20 -5.05
C GLY A 552 16.21 15.78 -4.68
N ILE A 553 16.22 15.46 -3.38
CA ILE A 553 15.86 14.14 -2.84
C ILE A 553 14.38 13.87 -3.13
N PRO A 554 14.04 12.75 -3.80
CA PRO A 554 12.65 12.42 -4.10
C PRO A 554 11.79 12.34 -2.85
N LEU A 555 10.52 12.71 -3.02
CA LEU A 555 9.55 12.86 -1.95
C LEU A 555 9.51 11.61 -1.05
N ASN A 556 9.42 11.86 0.25
CA ASN A 556 9.39 10.88 1.34
C ASN A 556 10.67 10.05 1.55
N LEU A 557 11.63 10.00 0.60
CA LEU A 557 12.85 9.19 0.76
C LEU A 557 13.76 9.68 1.89
N PHE A 558 13.74 10.99 2.17
CA PHE A 558 14.42 11.60 3.33
C PHE A 558 13.95 11.05 4.68
N MET A 559 12.73 10.50 4.76
CA MET A 559 12.17 9.97 6.01
C MET A 559 12.90 8.73 6.49
N TYR A 560 13.51 7.95 5.58
CA TYR A 560 14.28 6.77 5.96
C TYR A 560 15.41 7.15 6.93
N ASN A 561 16.09 8.26 6.65
CA ASN A 561 17.18 8.83 7.46
C ASN A 561 16.70 9.80 8.56
N ARG A 562 15.38 9.89 8.81
CA ARG A 562 14.79 10.81 9.80
C ARG A 562 15.18 12.28 9.56
N LEU A 563 15.31 12.66 8.30
CA LEU A 563 15.49 14.04 7.87
C LEU A 563 14.12 14.66 7.61
N GLY A 564 13.87 15.83 8.21
CA GLY A 564 12.62 16.56 8.03
C GLY A 564 12.60 17.33 6.71
N SER A 565 11.45 17.32 6.03
CA SER A 565 11.22 18.09 4.81
C SER A 565 9.89 18.84 4.89
N ALA A 566 9.86 20.00 4.23
CA ALA A 566 8.61 20.72 3.97
C ALA A 566 7.80 20.06 2.84
N GLU A 567 8.44 19.23 2.01
CA GLU A 567 7.84 18.53 0.90
C GLU A 567 7.29 17.16 1.33
N GLY A 568 6.48 16.53 0.47
CA GLY A 568 5.99 15.18 0.71
C GLY A 568 5.06 14.65 -0.37
N TYR A 569 4.77 13.34 -0.29
CA TYR A 569 3.83 12.65 -1.17
C TYR A 569 2.79 11.86 -0.37
N ASP A 570 1.52 12.24 -0.50
CA ASP A 570 0.37 11.51 0.04
C ASP A 570 -0.91 11.94 -0.69
N PRO A 571 -1.80 11.03 -1.13
CA PRO A 571 -3.09 11.43 -1.67
C PRO A 571 -4.04 12.13 -0.69
N ILE A 572 -3.85 12.04 0.63
CA ILE A 572 -4.78 12.58 1.64
C ILE A 572 -4.15 13.54 2.65
N TYR A 573 -3.06 14.25 2.31
CA TYR A 573 -2.53 15.30 3.19
C TYR A 573 -3.48 16.52 3.29
N PRO A 574 -3.35 17.36 4.35
CA PRO A 574 -4.26 18.47 4.60
C PRO A 574 -4.31 19.49 3.44
N TYR A 575 -5.52 19.96 3.13
CA TYR A 575 -5.77 20.89 2.04
C TYR A 575 -5.00 22.22 2.16
N LEU A 576 -4.83 22.73 3.39
CA LEU A 576 -4.08 23.96 3.66
C LEU A 576 -2.63 23.89 3.18
N ASN A 577 -1.99 22.72 3.26
CA ASN A 577 -0.63 22.53 2.73
C ASN A 577 -0.62 22.65 1.20
N SER A 578 -1.68 22.21 0.50
CA SER A 578 -1.78 22.32 -0.96
C SER A 578 -1.89 23.78 -1.37
N GLU A 579 -2.70 24.57 -0.64
CA GLU A 579 -2.76 26.02 -0.81
C GLU A 579 -1.41 26.68 -0.53
N TRP A 580 -0.69 26.26 0.52
CA TRP A 580 0.64 26.79 0.83
C TRP A 580 1.66 26.49 -0.28
N PHE A 581 1.67 25.27 -0.83
CA PHE A 581 2.52 24.96 -2.00
C PHE A 581 2.14 25.80 -3.21
N SER A 582 0.85 26.08 -3.42
CA SER A 582 0.39 26.98 -4.48
C SER A 582 0.97 28.38 -4.32
N LEU A 583 0.93 28.93 -3.10
CA LEU A 583 1.52 30.23 -2.78
C LEU A 583 3.04 30.23 -2.96
N VAL A 584 3.73 29.20 -2.48
CA VAL A 584 5.20 29.07 -2.62
C VAL A 584 5.59 29.05 -4.09
N ASN A 585 4.91 28.23 -4.89
CA ASN A 585 5.31 27.94 -6.27
C ASN A 585 4.83 28.97 -7.28
N SER A 586 3.63 29.54 -7.08
CA SER A 586 2.95 30.37 -8.08
C SER A 586 2.62 31.78 -7.59
N SER A 587 2.83 32.09 -6.30
CA SER A 587 2.39 33.34 -5.68
C SER A 587 0.87 33.58 -5.81
N SER A 588 0.09 32.51 -6.03
CA SER A 588 -1.37 32.51 -6.13
C SER A 588 -1.95 31.30 -5.38
N LEU A 589 -3.25 31.32 -5.11
CA LEU A 589 -4.03 30.21 -4.58
C LEU A 589 -4.74 29.40 -5.68
N ASP A 590 -4.67 29.85 -6.93
CA ASP A 590 -5.45 29.27 -8.03
C ASP A 590 -4.87 27.93 -8.53
N ALA A 591 -3.56 27.75 -8.39
CA ALA A 591 -2.82 26.59 -8.92
C ALA A 591 -2.53 25.59 -7.81
N LEU A 592 -3.58 24.94 -7.28
CA LEU A 592 -3.44 24.01 -6.17
C LEU A 592 -2.47 22.87 -6.50
N SER A 593 -1.63 22.52 -5.53
CA SER A 593 -0.78 21.34 -5.66
C SER A 593 -1.61 20.07 -5.53
N GLY A 594 -1.34 19.06 -6.36
CA GLY A 594 -1.97 17.76 -6.26
C GLY A 594 -1.45 16.95 -5.07
N ARG A 595 -1.46 15.61 -5.21
CA ARG A 595 -0.93 14.68 -4.18
C ARG A 595 0.59 14.79 -3.93
N TYR A 596 1.32 15.49 -4.78
CA TYR A 596 2.76 15.72 -4.66
C TYR A 596 3.01 17.14 -4.17
N GLY A 597 3.25 17.32 -2.87
CA GLY A 597 3.62 18.62 -2.31
C GLY A 597 5.10 18.87 -2.52
N GLN A 598 5.44 19.40 -3.69
CA GLN A 598 6.81 19.72 -4.09
C GLN A 598 7.02 21.22 -4.23
N ILE A 599 8.23 21.69 -3.95
CA ILE A 599 8.66 23.07 -4.12
C ILE A 599 9.43 23.19 -5.43
N HIS A 600 8.99 24.11 -6.29
CA HIS A 600 9.58 24.42 -7.59
C HIS A 600 10.13 25.84 -7.68
N ASN A 601 9.74 26.71 -6.74
CA ASN A 601 10.18 28.10 -6.68
C ASN A 601 10.94 28.37 -5.37
N PHE A 602 12.27 28.34 -5.45
CA PHE A 602 13.13 28.60 -4.30
C PHE A 602 13.32 30.09 -3.98
N ASN A 603 12.79 31.01 -4.80
CA ASN A 603 12.82 32.44 -4.48
C ASN A 603 11.76 32.87 -3.46
N SER A 604 10.76 32.02 -3.18
CA SER A 604 9.67 32.40 -2.28
C SER A 604 10.18 32.78 -0.88
N PRO A 605 9.71 33.90 -0.29
CA PRO A 605 10.05 34.28 1.08
C PRO A 605 9.42 33.34 2.12
N LEU A 606 8.38 32.59 1.73
CA LEU A 606 7.68 31.64 2.60
C LEU A 606 8.57 30.47 3.06
N LEU A 607 9.62 30.15 2.32
CA LEU A 607 10.54 29.06 2.64
C LEU A 607 11.33 29.33 3.93
N ASP A 608 11.60 30.61 4.23
CA ASP A 608 12.37 31.00 5.41
C ASP A 608 11.58 30.69 6.70
N TYR A 609 10.25 30.88 6.69
CA TYR A 609 9.35 30.52 7.79
C TYR A 609 9.18 29.01 7.98
N ALA A 610 9.42 28.22 6.94
CA ALA A 610 9.28 26.77 6.98
C ALA A 610 10.51 26.05 7.58
N ASN A 611 11.49 26.79 8.11
CA ASN A 611 12.73 26.26 8.67
C ASN A 611 13.53 25.40 7.65
N ILE A 612 13.41 25.73 6.35
CA ILE A 612 14.15 25.07 5.28
C ILE A 612 15.56 25.66 5.24
N LYS A 613 16.51 24.97 5.86
CA LYS A 613 17.92 25.39 5.95
C LYS A 613 18.74 24.88 4.78
N PHE A 614 18.47 23.67 4.30
CA PHE A 614 19.26 23.07 3.21
C PHE A 614 18.39 22.78 1.99
N ILE A 615 18.86 23.20 0.81
CA ILE A 615 18.28 22.82 -0.47
C ILE A 615 19.24 21.84 -1.14
N VAL A 616 18.74 20.64 -1.44
CA VAL A 616 19.47 19.68 -2.27
C VAL A 616 19.03 19.91 -3.70
N GLU A 617 19.97 20.13 -4.62
CA GLU A 617 19.61 20.40 -6.01
C GLU A 617 20.68 19.91 -6.99
N TYR A 618 20.24 19.67 -8.22
CA TYR A 618 21.08 19.31 -9.35
C TYR A 618 20.55 19.96 -10.62
N LYS A 619 21.43 20.10 -11.62
CA LYS A 619 21.03 20.65 -12.91
C LYS A 619 20.13 19.67 -13.66
N LYS A 620 18.98 20.14 -14.13
CA LYS A 620 17.96 19.36 -14.85
C LYS A 620 17.94 19.74 -16.31
N ASP A 621 17.83 18.76 -17.21
CA ASP A 621 17.56 19.01 -18.63
C ASP A 621 16.09 19.36 -18.87
N LYS A 622 15.72 19.57 -20.14
CA LYS A 622 14.35 19.90 -20.56
C LYS A 622 13.31 18.80 -20.23
N PHE A 623 13.77 17.59 -19.91
CA PHE A 623 12.94 16.45 -19.53
C PHE A 623 12.97 16.18 -18.02
N GLY A 624 13.62 17.03 -17.23
CA GLY A 624 13.76 16.88 -15.77
C GLY A 624 14.85 15.91 -15.32
N GLY A 625 15.60 15.32 -16.26
CA GLY A 625 16.71 14.41 -15.97
C GLY A 625 17.97 15.15 -15.53
N ILE A 626 18.82 14.50 -14.73
CA ILE A 626 20.09 15.08 -14.30
C ILE A 626 21.02 15.33 -15.50
N SER A 627 21.53 16.56 -15.66
CA SER A 627 22.35 16.96 -16.80
C SER A 627 23.31 18.07 -16.44
N GLU A 628 24.60 17.92 -16.78
CA GLU A 628 25.63 18.95 -16.53
C GLU A 628 25.37 20.25 -17.28
N LYS A 629 24.71 20.15 -18.45
CA LYS A 629 24.29 21.28 -19.29
C LYS A 629 22.88 21.77 -18.95
N GLY A 630 22.23 21.14 -17.97
CA GLY A 630 20.93 21.56 -17.48
C GLY A 630 20.99 22.83 -16.65
N GLU A 631 19.85 23.20 -16.08
CA GLU A 631 19.69 24.37 -15.22
C GLU A 631 19.19 23.93 -13.84
N PHE A 632 19.54 24.70 -12.81
CA PHE A 632 18.93 24.50 -11.49
C PHE A 632 17.47 24.93 -11.50
N SER A 633 16.70 24.44 -10.54
CA SER A 633 15.34 24.94 -10.35
C SER A 633 15.33 26.42 -9.97
N ASN A 634 14.24 27.10 -10.32
CA ASN A 634 14.12 28.54 -10.21
C ASN A 634 14.42 29.03 -8.79
N GLY A 635 15.27 30.04 -8.67
CA GLY A 635 15.61 30.70 -7.42
C GLY A 635 16.76 30.12 -6.61
N VAL A 636 17.27 28.93 -6.94
CA VAL A 636 18.44 28.36 -6.25
C VAL A 636 19.72 29.20 -6.47
N ALA A 637 19.80 29.90 -7.61
CA ALA A 637 20.90 30.82 -7.92
C ALA A 637 20.82 32.18 -7.17
N SER A 638 19.80 32.38 -6.32
CA SER A 638 19.65 33.60 -5.52
C SER A 638 20.82 33.78 -4.53
N PRO A 639 21.30 35.02 -4.27
CA PRO A 639 22.38 35.27 -3.32
C PRO A 639 22.11 34.76 -1.89
N LYS A 640 20.84 34.52 -1.53
CA LYS A 640 20.47 33.98 -0.22
C LYS A 640 20.86 32.52 -0.01
N TYR A 641 21.16 31.80 -1.10
CA TYR A 641 21.59 30.41 -1.08
C TYR A 641 23.09 30.29 -1.33
N LYS A 642 23.81 29.77 -0.33
CA LYS A 642 25.24 29.54 -0.42
C LYS A 642 25.51 28.06 -0.66
N GLU A 643 26.22 27.72 -1.73
CA GLU A 643 26.71 26.36 -1.93
C GLU A 643 27.70 25.99 -0.81
N ILE A 644 27.42 24.91 -0.08
CA ILE A 644 28.24 24.47 1.07
C ILE A 644 28.80 23.05 0.90
N PHE A 645 28.18 22.22 0.06
CA PHE A 645 28.58 20.84 -0.14
C PHE A 645 28.21 20.34 -1.53
N GLN A 646 28.99 19.39 -2.07
CA GLN A 646 28.75 18.76 -3.36
C GLN A 646 29.19 17.30 -3.35
N GLU A 647 28.35 16.42 -3.90
CA GLU A 647 28.67 15.02 -4.19
C GLU A 647 28.32 14.73 -5.64
N GLY A 648 29.34 14.53 -6.48
CA GLY A 648 29.17 14.32 -7.91
C GLY A 648 28.42 15.51 -8.54
N ARG A 649 27.27 15.23 -9.16
CA ARG A 649 26.43 16.25 -9.84
C ARG A 649 25.41 16.93 -8.94
N ILE A 650 25.31 16.52 -7.67
CA ILE A 650 24.31 17.02 -6.73
C ILE A 650 24.99 17.95 -5.73
N LYS A 651 24.33 19.08 -5.45
CA LYS A 651 24.81 20.13 -4.56
C LYS A 651 23.85 20.36 -3.41
N VAL A 652 24.40 20.83 -2.30
CA VAL A 652 23.64 21.29 -1.13
C VAL A 652 23.91 22.78 -0.94
N PHE A 653 22.83 23.54 -0.88
CA PHE A 653 22.83 24.98 -0.64
C PHE A 653 22.27 25.29 0.74
N GLU A 654 22.95 26.15 1.49
CA GLU A 654 22.46 26.71 2.75
C GLU A 654 21.59 27.94 2.49
N ASN A 655 20.39 27.95 3.05
CA ASN A 655 19.56 29.13 3.15
C ASN A 655 20.07 30.04 4.28
N THR A 656 20.82 31.08 3.92
CA THR A 656 21.38 32.05 4.87
C THR A 656 20.32 32.96 5.52
N THR A 657 19.10 32.94 5.00
CA THR A 657 17.97 33.78 5.44
C THR A 657 16.93 33.02 6.26
N VAL A 658 17.15 31.72 6.50
CA VAL A 658 16.22 30.82 7.20
C VAL A 658 15.88 31.32 8.61
N LEU A 659 14.61 31.17 9.02
CA LEU A 659 14.21 31.38 10.40
C LEU A 659 14.34 30.07 11.21
N PRO A 660 14.68 30.13 12.50
CA PRO A 660 14.68 28.97 13.37
C PRO A 660 13.33 28.27 13.40
N LYS A 661 13.30 26.98 13.76
CA LYS A 661 12.03 26.24 13.90
C LYS A 661 11.12 26.88 14.96
N ILE A 662 11.73 27.38 16.03
CA ILE A 662 11.08 28.03 17.16
C ILE A 662 11.77 29.38 17.38
N TRP A 663 11.01 30.46 17.43
CA TRP A 663 11.51 31.79 17.74
C TRP A 663 10.40 32.66 18.33
N LEU A 664 10.78 33.75 19.00
CA LEU A 664 9.84 34.69 19.58
C LEU A 664 9.80 36.00 18.79
N GLY A 665 8.61 36.57 18.65
CA GLY A 665 8.39 37.85 17.98
C GLY A 665 7.28 38.66 18.64
N THR A 666 7.39 39.98 18.54
CA THR A 666 6.39 40.95 19.00
C THR A 666 5.73 41.70 17.85
N THR A 667 6.34 41.67 16.66
CA THR A 667 5.78 42.26 15.44
C THR A 667 4.77 41.29 14.84
N TYR A 668 3.49 41.61 14.99
CA TYR A 668 2.41 40.81 14.42
C TYR A 668 1.33 41.66 13.76
N GLN A 669 0.58 41.02 12.86
CA GLN A 669 -0.61 41.59 12.25
C GLN A 669 -1.72 40.55 12.27
N VAL A 670 -2.92 40.97 12.65
CA VAL A 670 -4.10 40.09 12.62
C VAL A 670 -4.83 40.29 11.29
N GLU A 671 -5.03 39.21 10.56
CA GLU A 671 -5.78 39.18 9.30
C GLU A 671 -6.44 37.82 9.13
N ALA A 672 -7.75 37.81 8.87
CA ALA A 672 -8.55 36.59 8.77
C ALA A 672 -8.80 36.15 7.31
N LYS A 673 -8.64 37.06 6.33
CA LYS A 673 -8.91 36.77 4.92
C LYS A 673 -7.69 36.14 4.27
N LYS A 674 -7.85 34.91 3.75
CA LYS A 674 -6.79 34.14 3.08
C LYS A 674 -6.05 34.95 2.02
N GLU A 675 -6.74 35.69 1.16
CA GLU A 675 -6.12 36.46 0.08
C GLU A 675 -5.27 37.62 0.61
N ALA A 676 -5.67 38.23 1.73
CA ALA A 676 -4.91 39.29 2.37
C ALA A 676 -3.67 38.73 3.09
N ILE A 677 -3.82 37.60 3.80
CA ILE A 677 -2.69 36.86 4.40
C ILE A 677 -1.66 36.51 3.31
N SER A 678 -2.10 35.93 2.19
CA SER A 678 -1.23 35.56 1.07
C SER A 678 -0.44 36.75 0.53
N LYS A 679 -1.10 37.90 0.31
CA LYS A 679 -0.44 39.12 -0.16
C LYS A 679 0.59 39.64 0.83
N LEU A 680 0.25 39.67 2.12
CA LEU A 680 1.17 40.09 3.18
C LEU A 680 2.41 39.20 3.21
N LEU A 681 2.23 37.88 3.20
CA LEU A 681 3.36 36.94 3.31
C LEU A 681 4.25 36.90 2.05
N LEU A 682 3.74 37.28 0.89
CA LEU A 682 4.51 37.40 -0.35
C LEU A 682 5.29 38.72 -0.45
N ASP A 683 4.95 39.73 0.36
CA ASP A 683 5.72 40.98 0.45
C ASP A 683 7.08 40.72 1.12
N PRO A 684 8.21 41.00 0.46
CA PRO A 684 9.54 40.80 1.05
C PRO A 684 9.75 41.55 2.39
N THR A 685 9.10 42.72 2.57
CA THR A 685 9.23 43.54 3.79
C THR A 685 8.64 42.86 5.02
N THR A 686 7.63 42.00 4.84
CA THR A 686 7.04 41.16 5.88
C THR A 686 8.08 40.24 6.48
N ARG A 687 8.92 39.63 5.65
CA ARG A 687 9.99 38.74 6.10
C ARG A 687 11.12 39.51 6.79
N GLU A 688 11.51 40.67 6.26
CA GLU A 688 12.56 41.51 6.88
C GLU A 688 12.20 41.92 8.31
N LYS A 689 10.92 42.22 8.55
CA LYS A 689 10.37 42.57 9.87
C LYS A 689 10.09 41.36 10.77
N LYS A 690 10.33 40.13 10.29
CA LYS A 690 9.91 38.88 10.96
C LYS A 690 8.45 38.94 11.41
N LEU A 691 7.56 39.42 10.53
CA LEU A 691 6.15 39.64 10.85
C LEU A 691 5.42 38.30 11.03
N ILE A 692 4.75 38.14 12.17
CA ILE A 692 3.84 37.02 12.43
C ILE A 692 2.44 37.44 12.01
N VAL A 693 1.88 36.80 10.99
CA VAL A 693 0.50 37.06 10.56
C VAL A 693 -0.41 36.07 11.27
N LEU A 694 -1.25 36.56 12.17
CA LEU A 694 -2.19 35.77 12.95
C LEU A 694 -3.60 35.85 12.36
N GLU A 695 -4.38 34.79 12.47
CA GLU A 695 -5.79 34.83 12.06
C GLU A 695 -6.73 35.37 13.13
N GLU A 696 -6.30 35.31 14.39
CA GLU A 696 -7.06 35.74 15.56
C GLU A 696 -6.18 36.60 16.45
N HIS A 697 -6.80 37.46 17.27
CA HIS A 697 -6.07 38.28 18.24
C HIS A 697 -5.48 37.40 19.35
N PRO A 698 -4.24 37.66 19.81
CA PRO A 698 -3.70 36.99 20.98
C PRO A 698 -4.43 37.41 22.25
N ASP A 699 -4.53 36.49 23.22
CA ASP A 699 -5.19 36.74 24.52
C ASP A 699 -4.42 37.71 25.42
N ILE A 700 -3.17 38.03 25.06
CA ILE A 700 -2.29 38.93 25.78
C ILE A 700 -1.91 40.06 24.83
N GLU A 701 -1.92 41.30 25.34
CA GLU A 701 -1.44 42.46 24.60
C GLU A 701 0.09 42.41 24.46
N ILE A 702 0.57 42.54 23.23
CA ILE A 702 1.99 42.41 22.88
C ILE A 702 2.43 43.72 22.25
N ALA A 703 3.30 44.45 22.95
CA ALA A 703 3.83 45.72 22.46
C ALA A 703 4.84 45.46 21.33
N GLN A 704 4.66 46.14 20.18
CA GLN A 704 5.54 45.98 19.02
C GLN A 704 6.88 46.69 19.25
N LYS A 705 7.87 45.95 19.74
CA LYS A 705 9.26 46.40 19.96
C LYS A 705 10.26 45.26 19.87
N ASP A 706 11.53 45.55 19.62
CA ASP A 706 12.57 44.53 19.67
C ASP A 706 12.72 43.96 21.09
N ILE A 707 12.90 42.64 21.17
CA ILE A 707 13.00 41.89 22.41
C ILE A 707 14.25 40.99 22.44
N GLY A 708 14.81 40.81 23.63
CA GLY A 708 15.79 39.76 23.90
C GLY A 708 15.08 38.49 24.32
N TYR A 709 15.42 37.36 23.70
CA TYR A 709 14.90 36.06 24.12
C TYR A 709 15.94 34.95 23.95
N SER A 710 15.70 33.83 24.62
CA SER A 710 16.40 32.56 24.43
C SER A 710 15.40 31.43 24.24
N VAL A 711 15.81 30.42 23.47
CA VAL A 711 15.06 29.17 23.29
C VAL A 711 16.06 28.04 23.51
N ASP A 712 15.83 27.26 24.55
CA ASP A 712 16.75 26.23 25.01
C ASP A 712 16.02 24.89 25.18
N ASN A 713 16.79 23.82 25.39
CA ASN A 713 16.28 22.49 25.73
C ASN A 713 15.18 21.96 24.77
N ILE A 714 15.32 22.22 23.47
CA ILE A 714 14.38 21.73 22.45
C ILE A 714 14.38 20.21 22.46
N ARG A 715 13.21 19.63 22.74
CA ARG A 715 12.95 18.19 22.75
C ARG A 715 11.84 17.91 21.76
N GLU A 716 12.20 17.25 20.67
CA GLU A 716 11.27 16.78 19.67
C GLU A 716 11.01 15.29 19.88
N SER A 717 9.75 14.97 20.11
CA SER A 717 9.25 13.61 20.02
C SER A 717 8.12 13.59 19.00
N PHE A 718 7.80 12.40 18.53
CA PHE A 718 6.82 12.26 17.46
C PHE A 718 5.50 13.02 17.63
N ASN A 719 4.87 12.95 18.80
CA ASN A 719 3.56 13.56 19.07
C ASN A 719 3.67 14.79 19.98
N MET A 720 4.88 15.25 20.28
CA MET A 720 5.10 16.35 21.22
C MET A 720 6.42 17.08 20.94
N ILE A 721 6.34 18.40 20.90
CA ILE A 721 7.48 19.31 20.82
C ILE A 721 7.48 20.14 22.11
N SER A 722 8.59 20.14 22.85
CA SER A 722 8.72 20.95 24.06
C SER A 722 10.07 21.65 24.13
N PHE A 723 10.11 22.83 24.73
CA PHE A 723 11.29 23.67 24.80
C PHE A 723 11.12 24.69 25.94
N ASP A 724 12.24 25.23 26.42
CA ASP A 724 12.24 26.29 27.41
C ASP A 724 12.48 27.63 26.70
N VAL A 725 11.79 28.68 27.13
CA VAL A 725 11.97 30.02 26.61
C VAL A 725 12.18 31.00 27.75
N ALA A 726 12.99 32.03 27.50
CA ALA A 726 13.03 33.20 28.36
C ALA A 726 12.86 34.45 27.50
N THR A 727 12.00 35.37 27.93
CA THR A 727 11.75 36.65 27.25
C THR A 727 11.58 37.78 28.27
N THR A 728 12.01 38.99 27.90
CA THR A 728 11.86 40.19 28.74
C THR A 728 10.48 40.83 28.67
N ASP A 729 9.65 40.40 27.72
CA ASP A 729 8.38 41.05 27.41
C ASP A 729 7.33 40.03 26.93
N PRO A 730 6.02 40.31 27.09
CA PRO A 730 4.98 39.51 26.46
C PRO A 730 5.23 39.35 24.96
N SER A 731 5.17 38.11 24.48
CA SER A 731 5.68 37.73 23.15
C SER A 731 4.85 36.64 22.49
N LEU A 732 4.91 36.54 21.17
CA LEU A 732 4.43 35.38 20.43
C LEU A 732 5.57 34.38 20.25
N VAL A 733 5.30 33.13 20.58
CA VAL A 733 6.15 32.00 20.23
C VAL A 733 5.66 31.47 18.89
N PHE A 734 6.48 31.59 17.85
CA PHE A 734 6.23 31.02 16.54
C PHE A 734 6.81 29.60 16.47
N LEU A 735 5.98 28.63 16.08
CA LEU A 735 6.40 27.27 15.83
C LEU A 735 6.20 26.94 14.35
N SER A 736 7.31 26.70 13.65
CA SER A 736 7.34 26.20 12.28
C SER A 736 6.96 24.71 12.25
N GLU A 737 5.71 24.41 12.58
CA GLU A 737 5.09 23.08 12.49
C GLU A 737 3.67 23.27 11.96
N THR A 738 3.24 22.43 11.02
CA THR A 738 1.93 22.57 10.40
C THR A 738 0.81 22.50 11.44
N TYR A 739 -0.03 23.53 11.48
CA TYR A 739 -1.26 23.58 12.23
C TYR A 739 -2.26 22.57 11.68
N TYR A 740 -2.80 21.74 12.58
CA TYR A 740 -3.89 20.82 12.27
C TYR A 740 -4.77 20.61 13.53
N PRO A 741 -6.09 20.44 13.38
CA PRO A 741 -6.96 20.15 14.51
C PRO A 741 -6.49 18.95 15.34
N GLY A 742 -6.36 19.14 16.66
CA GLY A 742 -5.88 18.11 17.60
C GLY A 742 -4.59 18.47 18.33
N TRP A 743 -3.87 19.52 17.91
CA TRP A 743 -2.81 20.11 18.71
C TRP A 743 -3.37 20.79 19.97
N SER A 744 -2.59 20.76 21.05
CA SER A 744 -2.82 21.52 22.29
C SER A 744 -1.49 22.04 22.80
N ALA A 745 -1.46 23.30 23.22
CA ALA A 745 -0.28 23.95 23.77
C ALA A 745 -0.41 24.13 25.28
N TYR A 746 0.72 24.10 25.96
CA TYR A 746 0.82 24.29 27.40
C TYR A 746 1.99 25.21 27.71
N VAL A 747 1.75 26.20 28.58
CA VAL A 747 2.75 27.13 29.14
C VAL A 747 2.79 26.87 30.64
N ASP A 748 3.93 26.39 31.16
CA ASP A 748 4.11 25.98 32.55
C ASP A 748 3.03 24.98 33.04
N GLY A 749 2.65 24.07 32.15
CA GLY A 749 1.63 23.05 32.39
C GLY A 749 0.18 23.54 32.29
N LYS A 750 -0.07 24.84 32.13
CA LYS A 750 -1.41 25.40 31.89
C LYS A 750 -1.69 25.47 30.40
N ARG A 751 -2.93 25.16 30.01
CA ARG A 751 -3.34 25.18 28.59
C ARG A 751 -3.28 26.61 28.04
N ALA A 752 -2.72 26.75 26.84
CA ALA A 752 -2.68 27.99 26.07
C ALA A 752 -3.39 27.78 24.72
N ASP A 753 -3.99 28.84 24.19
CA ASP A 753 -4.71 28.78 22.93
C ASP A 753 -3.73 28.93 21.76
N ILE A 754 -3.88 28.00 20.80
CA ILE A 754 -3.06 27.95 19.58
C ILE A 754 -3.73 28.81 18.53
N ILE A 755 -2.97 29.75 17.98
CA ILE A 755 -3.42 30.63 16.90
C ILE A 755 -2.72 30.20 15.61
N ARG A 756 -3.49 29.98 14.53
CA ARG A 756 -2.90 29.71 13.21
C ARG A 756 -2.16 30.96 12.75
N SER A 757 -0.92 30.76 12.32
CA SER A 757 -0.01 31.85 11.98
C SER A 757 0.75 31.58 10.68
N ASN A 758 1.02 32.62 9.91
CA ASN A 758 1.77 32.57 8.64
C ASN A 758 1.26 31.44 7.73
N TYR A 759 -0.06 31.40 7.56
CA TYR A 759 -0.80 30.45 6.74
C TYR A 759 -0.95 29.05 7.34
N ILE A 760 0.10 28.22 7.34
CA ILE A 760 0.03 26.82 7.81
C ILE A 760 0.67 26.58 9.17
N PHE A 761 1.33 27.56 9.78
CA PHE A 761 2.06 27.37 11.03
C PHE A 761 1.20 27.74 12.25
N GLN A 762 1.78 27.66 13.43
CA GLN A 762 1.07 27.91 14.68
C GLN A 762 1.88 28.75 15.65
N SER A 763 1.19 29.59 16.40
CA SER A 763 1.77 30.47 17.42
C SER A 763 0.97 30.42 18.72
N ILE A 764 1.63 30.75 19.83
CA ILE A 764 0.98 31.00 21.13
C ILE A 764 1.50 32.30 21.72
N ALA A 765 0.67 33.00 22.48
CA ALA A 765 1.09 34.15 23.27
C ALA A 765 1.60 33.69 24.65
N ILE A 766 2.70 34.28 25.11
CA ILE A 766 3.26 34.05 26.44
C ILE A 766 3.53 35.38 27.15
N PRO A 767 3.44 35.43 28.48
CA PRO A 767 3.86 36.60 29.24
C PRO A 767 5.40 36.74 29.28
N GLU A 768 5.88 37.81 29.90
CA GLU A 768 7.31 37.96 30.21
C GLU A 768 7.77 36.92 31.26
N GLY A 769 9.04 36.52 31.17
CA GLY A 769 9.64 35.58 32.11
C GLY A 769 10.21 34.34 31.44
N VAL A 770 10.43 33.31 32.27
CA VAL A 770 10.95 32.00 31.87
C VAL A 770 9.81 31.00 31.89
N HIS A 771 9.60 30.32 30.78
CA HIS A 771 8.48 29.41 30.59
C HIS A 771 8.92 28.08 30.00
N ASN A 772 8.31 27.00 30.49
CA ASN A 772 8.35 25.70 29.82
C ASN A 772 7.16 25.57 28.88
N ILE A 773 7.42 25.36 27.59
CA ILE A 773 6.40 25.26 26.55
C ILE A 773 6.32 23.83 26.03
N ALA A 774 5.11 23.34 25.84
CA ALA A 774 4.84 22.04 25.25
C ALA A 774 3.66 22.09 24.27
N PHE A 775 3.90 21.68 23.03
CA PHE A 775 2.86 21.37 22.05
C PHE A 775 2.67 19.85 22.03
N LYS A 776 1.44 19.37 22.12
CA LYS A 776 1.08 17.95 22.07
C LYS A 776 0.00 17.71 21.03
N TYR A 777 0.20 16.70 20.17
CA TYR A 777 -0.81 16.27 19.21
C TYR A 777 -1.67 15.14 19.82
N GLU A 778 -2.91 15.48 20.19
CA GLU A 778 -3.82 14.63 20.94
C GLU A 778 -5.25 14.66 20.35
N PRO A 779 -5.46 14.18 19.10
CA PRO A 779 -6.72 14.34 18.39
C PRO A 779 -7.91 13.67 19.12
N LYS A 780 -9.01 14.42 19.26
CA LYS A 780 -10.24 13.95 19.92
C LYS A 780 -10.84 12.73 19.20
N SER A 781 -10.79 12.71 17.88
CA SER A 781 -11.26 11.59 17.05
C SER A 781 -10.58 10.26 17.41
N PHE A 782 -9.27 10.29 17.64
CA PHE A 782 -8.51 9.12 18.10
C PHE A 782 -8.96 8.66 19.49
N ARG A 783 -9.07 9.58 20.46
CA ARG A 783 -9.49 9.24 21.84
C ARG A 783 -10.88 8.62 21.89
N ILE A 784 -11.84 9.18 21.15
CA ILE A 784 -13.19 8.65 21.03
C ILE A 784 -13.16 7.24 20.41
N GLY A 785 -12.38 7.05 19.34
CA GLY A 785 -12.19 5.76 18.72
C GLY A 785 -11.63 4.70 19.67
N VAL A 786 -10.61 5.06 20.46
CA VAL A 786 -10.03 4.19 21.49
C VAL A 786 -11.05 3.80 22.55
N LEU A 787 -11.82 4.76 23.08
CA LEU A 787 -12.85 4.48 24.08
C LEU A 787 -13.89 3.47 23.56
N LEU A 788 -14.41 3.67 22.35
CA LEU A 788 -15.41 2.79 21.75
C LEU A 788 -14.85 1.39 21.44
N SER A 789 -13.59 1.33 21.00
CA SER A 789 -12.89 0.07 20.76
C SER A 789 -12.67 -0.70 22.06
N LEU A 790 -12.24 -0.03 23.16
CA LEU A 790 -12.05 -0.65 24.48
C LEU A 790 -13.37 -1.21 25.05
N VAL A 791 -14.46 -0.46 24.97
CA VAL A 791 -15.79 -0.95 25.39
C VAL A 791 -16.19 -2.19 24.60
N THR A 792 -15.93 -2.19 23.29
CA THR A 792 -16.19 -3.35 22.41
C THR A 792 -15.32 -4.56 22.77
N LEU A 793 -14.04 -4.36 23.08
CA LEU A 793 -13.13 -5.41 23.53
C LEU A 793 -13.58 -6.03 24.85
N ILE A 794 -14.00 -5.22 25.83
CA ILE A 794 -14.53 -5.71 27.11
C ILE A 794 -15.77 -6.57 26.87
N PHE A 795 -16.70 -6.10 26.03
CA PHE A 795 -17.88 -6.89 25.67
C PHE A 795 -17.48 -8.24 25.04
N LEU A 796 -16.57 -8.23 24.06
CA LEU A 796 -16.12 -9.43 23.36
C LEU A 796 -15.41 -10.41 24.31
N ALA A 797 -14.62 -9.90 25.26
CA ALA A 797 -13.98 -10.71 26.29
C ALA A 797 -15.04 -11.41 27.16
N VAL A 798 -15.99 -10.65 27.74
CA VAL A 798 -17.08 -11.20 28.55
C VAL A 798 -17.92 -12.22 27.77
N TYR A 799 -18.24 -11.90 26.51
CA TYR A 799 -18.97 -12.81 25.61
C TYR A 799 -18.19 -14.12 25.40
N THR A 800 -16.88 -14.02 25.15
CA THR A 800 -15.99 -15.17 24.99
C THR A 800 -15.98 -16.03 26.25
N PHE A 801 -15.76 -15.44 27.43
CA PHE A 801 -15.76 -16.18 28.70
C PHE A 801 -17.08 -16.92 28.95
N LYS A 802 -18.22 -16.31 28.60
CA LYS A 802 -19.55 -16.91 28.77
C LYS A 802 -19.81 -18.09 27.83
N TYR A 803 -19.26 -18.07 26.62
CA TYR A 803 -19.59 -19.04 25.56
C TYR A 803 -18.42 -19.95 25.13
N ALA A 804 -17.21 -19.78 25.65
CA ALA A 804 -16.08 -20.67 25.39
C ALA A 804 -16.14 -21.99 26.17
N LYS A 805 -16.81 -22.01 27.33
CA LYS A 805 -16.96 -23.21 28.19
C LYS A 805 -18.13 -24.13 27.80
N LYS A 806 -18.94 -23.74 26.80
CA LYS A 806 -20.10 -24.50 26.29
C LYS A 806 -19.87 -24.90 24.84
#